data_AF-A0A9W9JRB0-F1
#
_entry.id   AF-A0A9W9JRB0-F1
#
_cell.length_a   1.000
_cell.length_b   1.000
_cell.length_c   1.000
_cell.angle_alpha   90.00
_cell.angle_beta   90.00
_cell.angle_gamma   90.00
#
_symmetry.space_group_name_H-M   'P 1'
#
loop_
_entity.id
_entity.type
_entity.pdbx_description
1 polymer ?
#
loop_
_entity_poly.entity_id
_entity_poly.type
_entity_poly.pdbx_seq_one_letter_code
_entity_poly.pdbx_strand_id
1 'polypeptide(L)'
;MEQLPVDATAERPFAESHDTALCLIPPPQSWGPINALRSLNDEKFTKWPPHVTLVYPFVTPEALSDVTEALCQHKIASQDEDISISLEEAGVFSHRRRSTVFIRPKPGQQVNRLSELRDQIHRFLGWPKGRDYRPHLTLAQSEDSQASWHQFLLEKARLLTPLTWHTHQLAIMIRDPLSPNSTAASRPMRLWGYIDLISQSVVRDPTTLAMIPTLPIDVSLPRPQATFHHDGVNMSWEPLSDSITNADVEPTQLNRLVIASYNVLAEFDWPPSSSRYPALVGNIFSERASADILVLQEVTDQFLSFLLSDSNIRSQYPYATHGPPDQHSVAPLPSHLNIVVLSKLPFQWEYLPSFKHKGFGILKFPTVRTGGPSDSPPMPLVLAACHLSRGLTDAALATKRDEVKRLTEYLNSSFPQHPWIVAGDFNLASSSHTIDQALQRGEISEKGLECLEEIEATVSKAGLQDAWLLSRVGPGESSSTIGNHESDLGLYEGEQGVTFDPISNTLAAASVGAGGNRPQRYDRILVTKSAQLYPHGFNMFGQAMDTSGSISQDPASDHWGIRCLLMLSPSNVGVEIPSSSKFQEINLRKAAPTWGSFEELKASLVSNGQFPSTSDAELRQEAVALLQRTLLDNDATDDAGKRSQVQLVLIPVGSFGLGVWTSLSDIDCLCVGNISSKTFFSLAVQKLKKASTNGIKILRRVMANTGTMLELEIRGIKFDLQYCAAAAIAQGYPDVLKRPASDPVFSLPVQSIAKLKPARDLFYLRRSIPDMTKYRVAHLFIKAWAQSRGLYSAKFGLLGGIHITSLLVPVCKALANEPEAASTADILTSFFYHYSKFDWESRVVFDPFYHRDLKYHRTFREPLCLLGWHGPSLNTASSASISTVNALAFELTRAAALLSQDDMTWSKFLDLELFGTPSSLIEKGAADFLDSYRTYIKISARYWGSSQQKGRKYLGWLESRFISILVDISRKTLGLVPRIWPARFIDEEPASGAGDENSELSACYLIGLKWVDSIADKSATSQAAAEGNVRVILQEFESRIQKSDKYYDAEHCWMSASIMRRSGLGPVKLAPEQLYEYDGADTDLDDDEDDLEEENEPDGEIYVSLREYRSLKTGTSKSASEVVKPAGAGKLRSAVDAMNRIRWDSGMDSSDYLVGYEDRFLGAQEKALDNWRTEQTDEEFIPQHRILYFKRKSDGVIVWDRRTRVDTIFGSG
;
A
#
# COMPACT_ATOMS: atom_id res chain seq x y z
N MET A 1 24.88 18.00 88.74
CA MET A 1 24.22 19.31 88.78
C MET A 1 25.32 20.36 88.71
N GLU A 2 25.70 20.71 87.49
CA GLU A 2 26.41 21.95 87.15
C GLU A 2 25.89 22.26 85.74
N GLN A 3 24.98 23.23 85.68
CA GLN A 3 24.33 23.67 84.44
C GLN A 3 25.35 24.50 83.66
N LEU A 4 25.90 23.93 82.59
CA LEU A 4 26.54 24.71 81.53
C LEU A 4 25.47 25.54 80.81
N PRO A 5 25.78 26.80 80.40
CA PRO A 5 24.76 27.73 79.92
C PRO A 5 24.11 27.21 78.63
N VAL A 6 22.78 27.17 78.63
CA VAL A 6 21.93 26.66 77.53
C VAL A 6 21.73 27.71 76.42
N ASP A 7 22.23 28.94 76.60
CA ASP A 7 22.06 30.03 75.64
C ASP A 7 23.41 30.61 75.21
N ALA A 8 23.97 30.07 74.11
CA ALA A 8 25.06 30.69 73.38
C ALA A 8 24.52 31.17 72.03
N THR A 9 24.23 32.47 71.96
CA THR A 9 23.98 33.20 70.72
C THR A 9 25.32 33.63 70.13
N ALA A 10 25.48 33.65 68.81
CA ALA A 10 26.66 34.22 68.16
C ALA A 10 26.94 35.63 68.72
N GLU A 11 28.21 35.93 69.01
CA GLU A 11 28.64 37.24 69.55
C GLU A 11 28.33 38.42 68.60
N ARG A 12 27.93 38.14 67.35
CA ARG A 12 27.49 39.11 66.33
C ARG A 12 26.29 38.57 65.54
N PRO A 13 25.30 39.40 65.17
CA PRO A 13 24.19 38.97 64.30
C PRO A 13 24.69 38.76 62.86
N PHE A 14 24.40 37.59 62.28
CA PHE A 14 24.69 37.29 60.88
C PHE A 14 23.53 37.72 59.97
N ALA A 15 23.83 38.32 58.82
CA ALA A 15 22.82 38.73 57.85
C ALA A 15 22.33 37.55 57.00
N GLU A 16 21.02 37.48 56.78
CA GLU A 16 20.39 36.48 55.90
C GLU A 16 20.73 36.73 54.42
N SER A 17 21.04 35.68 53.65
CA SER A 17 21.29 35.75 52.20
C SER A 17 20.63 34.63 51.41
N HIS A 18 20.00 34.98 50.29
CA HIS A 18 19.43 34.03 49.31
C HIS A 18 20.49 33.36 48.41
N ASP A 19 21.76 33.73 48.59
CA ASP A 19 22.89 33.13 47.87
C ASP A 19 23.46 31.91 48.59
N THR A 20 22.99 31.58 49.79
CA THR A 20 23.38 30.36 50.49
C THR A 20 22.17 29.63 51.07
N ALA A 21 22.31 28.32 51.27
CA ALA A 21 21.30 27.50 51.91
C ALA A 21 21.95 26.36 52.69
N LEU A 22 21.29 25.91 53.76
CA LEU A 22 21.64 24.68 54.47
C LEU A 22 20.60 23.62 54.16
N CYS A 23 21.04 22.47 53.66
CA CYS A 23 20.20 21.44 53.07
C CYS A 23 20.60 20.03 53.54
N LEU A 24 19.66 19.10 53.42
CA LEU A 24 19.90 17.67 53.47
C LEU A 24 19.78 17.15 52.04
N ILE A 25 20.84 16.52 51.53
CA ILE A 25 20.90 16.03 50.15
C ILE A 25 20.84 14.49 50.19
N PRO A 26 19.92 13.85 49.44
CA PRO A 26 19.89 12.41 49.34
C PRO A 26 21.13 11.90 48.58
N PRO A 27 21.56 10.65 48.79
CA PRO A 27 22.75 10.11 48.14
C PRO A 27 22.63 10.18 46.60
N PRO A 28 23.71 10.47 45.86
CA PRO A 28 23.70 10.59 44.40
C PRO A 28 23.03 9.40 43.66
N GLN A 29 23.15 8.21 44.24
CA GLN A 29 22.59 6.96 43.74
C GLN A 29 21.06 7.02 43.59
N SER A 30 20.37 7.74 44.49
CA SER A 30 18.91 7.86 44.50
C SER A 30 18.40 9.00 43.63
N TRP A 31 19.29 9.76 42.98
CA TRP A 31 18.89 10.93 42.19
C TRP A 31 18.24 10.55 40.88
N GLY A 32 18.55 9.39 40.31
CA GLY A 32 18.01 8.95 39.02
C GLY A 32 16.48 9.02 38.97
N PRO A 33 15.76 8.27 39.81
CA PRO A 33 14.29 8.29 39.85
C PRO A 33 13.70 9.67 40.14
N ILE A 34 14.31 10.42 41.06
CA ILE A 34 13.87 11.76 41.45
C ILE A 34 13.98 12.73 40.27
N ASN A 35 15.13 12.70 39.60
CA ASN A 35 15.45 13.61 38.50
C ASN A 35 14.75 13.23 37.21
N ALA A 36 14.35 11.96 37.01
CA ALA A 36 13.48 11.57 35.91
C ALA A 36 12.19 12.41 35.92
N LEU A 37 11.54 12.51 37.08
CA LEU A 37 10.34 13.33 37.26
C LEU A 37 10.64 14.84 37.25
N ARG A 38 11.66 15.30 38.00
CA ARG A 38 12.01 16.73 38.10
C ARG A 38 12.44 17.33 36.76
N SER A 39 13.13 16.56 35.91
CA SER A 39 13.70 17.07 34.66
C SER A 39 12.67 17.66 33.70
N LEU A 40 11.45 17.13 33.73
CA LEU A 40 10.33 17.63 32.95
C LEU A 40 9.39 18.54 33.75
N ASN A 41 9.30 18.39 35.07
CA ASN A 41 8.22 18.99 35.84
C ASN A 41 8.65 20.04 36.89
N ASP A 42 9.95 20.26 37.10
CA ASP A 42 10.49 21.23 38.07
C ASP A 42 11.37 22.28 37.38
N GLU A 43 10.92 23.54 37.33
CA GLU A 43 11.70 24.68 36.81
C GLU A 43 13.03 24.92 37.55
N LYS A 44 13.19 24.35 38.75
CA LYS A 44 14.41 24.43 39.56
C LYS A 44 15.36 23.25 39.33
N PHE A 45 15.03 22.30 38.47
CA PHE A 45 15.86 21.12 38.20
C PHE A 45 17.31 21.46 37.81
N THR A 46 17.51 22.43 36.93
CA THR A 46 18.86 22.88 36.51
C THR A 46 19.53 23.82 37.51
N LYS A 47 18.80 24.26 38.54
CA LYS A 47 19.23 25.27 39.52
C LYS A 47 19.59 24.66 40.87
N TRP A 48 18.97 23.54 41.22
CA TRP A 48 19.08 22.89 42.52
C TRP A 48 19.17 21.37 42.38
N PRO A 49 20.12 20.71 43.08
CA PRO A 49 20.09 19.25 43.21
C PRO A 49 18.84 18.82 43.99
N PRO A 50 18.44 17.53 43.95
CA PRO A 50 17.47 17.02 44.90
C PRO A 50 17.88 17.36 46.33
N HIS A 51 17.01 17.99 47.09
CA HIS A 51 17.33 18.41 48.46
C HIS A 51 16.07 18.58 49.32
N VAL A 52 16.27 18.46 50.63
CA VAL A 52 15.34 18.93 51.66
C VAL A 52 15.97 20.15 52.32
N THR A 53 15.31 21.30 52.23
CA THR A 53 15.83 22.55 52.80
C THR A 53 15.70 22.54 54.32
N LEU A 54 16.80 22.81 55.03
CA LEU A 54 16.80 23.00 56.49
C LEU A 54 16.72 24.49 56.83
N VAL A 55 17.59 25.32 56.26
CA VAL A 55 17.62 26.78 56.44
C VAL A 55 17.82 27.47 55.09
N TYR A 56 16.86 28.32 54.70
CA TYR A 56 16.95 29.19 53.52
C TYR A 56 16.04 30.41 53.70
N PRO A 57 16.53 31.65 53.45
CA PRO A 57 17.94 32.02 53.24
C PRO A 57 18.84 31.62 54.41
N PHE A 58 20.14 31.39 54.15
CA PHE A 58 21.14 31.13 55.20
C PHE A 58 22.04 32.37 55.36
N VAL A 59 23.36 32.29 55.52
CA VAL A 59 24.22 33.46 55.79
C VAL A 59 24.87 34.03 54.52
N THR A 60 25.44 35.24 54.55
CA THR A 60 26.15 35.77 53.37
C THR A 60 27.35 34.87 52.98
N PRO A 61 27.71 34.76 51.69
CA PRO A 61 28.84 33.94 51.24
C PRO A 61 30.16 34.22 51.99
N GLU A 62 30.40 35.46 52.37
CA GLU A 62 31.59 35.90 53.09
C GLU A 62 31.63 35.38 54.53
N ALA A 63 30.46 35.15 55.14
CA ALA A 63 30.33 34.68 56.52
C ALA A 63 30.30 33.15 56.64
N LEU A 64 30.31 32.40 55.53
CA LEU A 64 30.16 30.94 55.54
C LEU A 64 31.23 30.24 56.38
N SER A 65 32.52 30.57 56.19
CA SER A 65 33.61 29.92 56.94
C SER A 65 33.47 30.15 58.45
N ASP A 66 33.31 31.41 58.86
CA ASP A 66 33.21 31.78 60.28
C ASP A 66 31.98 31.17 60.96
N VAL A 67 30.83 31.20 60.28
CA VAL A 67 29.57 30.64 60.79
C VAL A 67 29.68 29.14 60.92
N THR A 68 30.22 28.45 59.91
CA THR A 68 30.27 26.98 59.90
C THR A 68 31.25 26.43 60.93
N GLU A 69 32.39 27.08 61.14
CA GLU A 69 33.31 26.76 62.24
C GLU A 69 32.67 27.00 63.61
N ALA A 70 31.95 28.10 63.78
CA ALA A 70 31.29 28.41 65.04
C ALA A 70 30.10 27.46 65.34
N LEU A 71 29.34 27.07 64.32
CA LEU A 71 28.29 26.03 64.41
C LEU A 71 28.89 24.67 64.84
N CYS A 72 30.06 24.30 64.32
CA CYS A 72 30.78 23.09 64.70
C CYS A 72 31.21 23.11 66.17
N GLN A 73 31.75 24.24 66.66
CA GLN A 73 32.19 24.40 68.04
C GLN A 73 31.05 24.35 69.06
N HIS A 74 29.84 24.78 68.67
CA HIS A 74 28.68 24.89 69.55
C HIS A 74 27.84 23.61 69.69
N LYS A 75 28.27 22.49 69.10
CA LYS A 75 27.66 21.15 69.24
C LYS A 75 26.13 21.16 69.03
N ILE A 76 25.72 21.55 67.84
CA ILE A 76 24.31 21.77 67.46
C ILE A 76 23.50 20.46 67.37
N ALA A 77 24.16 19.29 67.46
CA ALA A 77 23.52 17.99 67.60
C ALA A 77 24.29 17.12 68.62
N SER A 78 23.64 16.09 69.17
CA SER A 78 24.30 15.14 70.09
C SER A 78 25.30 14.24 69.34
N GLN A 79 26.37 13.79 70.01
CA GLN A 79 27.52 13.11 69.37
C GLN A 79 27.22 11.73 68.77
N ASP A 80 26.01 11.17 68.97
CA ASP A 80 25.59 9.82 68.55
C ASP A 80 24.41 9.80 67.56
N GLU A 81 23.98 10.94 67.01
CA GLU A 81 22.75 11.00 66.19
C GLU A 81 23.01 10.98 64.67
N ASP A 82 22.88 9.80 64.07
CA ASP A 82 22.61 9.66 62.63
C ASP A 82 21.25 10.30 62.29
N ILE A 83 21.21 11.22 61.33
CA ILE A 83 19.95 11.75 60.78
C ILE A 83 19.41 10.73 59.77
N SER A 84 18.52 9.87 60.24
CA SER A 84 17.64 9.10 59.35
C SER A 84 16.57 10.02 58.78
N ILE A 85 16.45 10.07 57.46
CA ILE A 85 15.42 10.84 56.72
C ILE A 85 14.61 9.84 55.90
N SER A 86 13.29 9.84 56.09
CA SER A 86 12.32 9.00 55.39
C SER A 86 11.22 9.89 54.84
N LEU A 87 11.13 10.02 53.52
CA LEU A 87 10.07 10.78 52.85
C LEU A 87 8.99 9.78 52.40
N GLU A 88 7.90 9.70 53.16
CA GLU A 88 6.89 8.64 53.03
C GLU A 88 5.56 9.14 52.45
N GLU A 89 5.32 10.45 52.42
CA GLU A 89 4.07 11.03 51.93
C GLU A 89 4.31 12.00 50.79
N ALA A 90 3.55 11.85 49.70
CA ALA A 90 3.42 12.89 48.69
C ALA A 90 2.42 13.97 49.14
N GLY A 91 2.71 15.23 48.83
CA GLY A 91 1.89 16.37 49.22
C GLY A 91 1.93 17.52 48.22
N VAL A 92 1.07 18.52 48.45
CA VAL A 92 0.90 19.67 47.57
C VAL A 92 0.90 20.97 48.36
N PHE A 93 1.64 21.97 47.85
CA PHE A 93 1.50 23.36 48.28
C PHE A 93 0.75 24.14 47.20
N SER A 94 -0.41 24.68 47.53
CA SER A 94 -1.16 25.56 46.63
C SER A 94 -0.66 27.00 46.77
N HIS A 95 -0.25 27.60 45.66
CA HIS A 95 0.03 29.02 45.52
C HIS A 95 -1.04 29.68 44.63
N ARG A 96 -1.08 31.03 44.57
CA ARG A 96 -2.12 31.78 43.81
C ARG A 96 -2.28 31.39 42.34
N ARG A 97 -1.23 30.87 41.69
CA ARG A 97 -1.23 30.55 40.24
C ARG A 97 -0.58 29.20 39.90
N ARG A 98 -0.03 28.50 40.88
CA ARG A 98 0.73 27.26 40.71
C ARG A 98 0.64 26.40 41.96
N SER A 99 0.75 25.10 41.81
CA SER A 99 0.85 24.13 42.89
C SER A 99 2.19 23.42 42.81
N THR A 100 2.86 23.26 43.95
CA THR A 100 4.12 22.52 44.04
C THR A 100 3.85 21.14 44.60
N VAL A 101 4.21 20.08 43.86
CA VAL A 101 4.14 18.69 44.30
C VAL A 101 5.48 18.30 44.92
N PHE A 102 5.44 17.68 46.09
CA PHE A 102 6.63 17.31 46.85
C PHE A 102 6.43 15.99 47.59
N ILE A 103 7.51 15.40 48.09
CA ILE A 103 7.49 14.30 49.07
C ILE A 103 8.04 14.80 50.41
N ARG A 104 7.47 14.31 51.51
CA ARG A 104 7.79 14.75 52.88
C ARG A 104 7.81 13.59 53.88
N PRO A 105 8.42 13.77 55.06
CA PRO A 105 8.28 12.84 56.16
C PRO A 105 6.86 12.81 56.73
N LYS A 106 6.44 11.68 57.30
CA LYS A 106 5.20 11.58 58.08
C LYS A 106 5.27 12.50 59.30
N PRO A 107 4.16 13.14 59.71
CA PRO A 107 4.09 13.86 60.97
C PRO A 107 4.49 12.94 62.14
N GLY A 108 5.43 13.37 62.97
CA GLY A 108 5.94 12.54 64.07
C GLY A 108 7.33 12.95 64.56
N GLN A 109 8.01 12.01 65.21
CA GLN A 109 9.30 12.24 65.88
C GLN A 109 10.39 12.79 64.94
N GLN A 110 10.43 12.34 63.68
CA GLN A 110 11.42 12.77 62.71
C GLN A 110 11.27 14.24 62.30
N VAL A 111 10.03 14.71 62.05
CA VAL A 111 9.75 16.13 61.75
C VAL A 111 10.08 17.01 62.95
N ASN A 112 9.78 16.54 64.16
CA ASN A 112 10.11 17.25 65.40
C ASN A 112 11.63 17.40 65.57
N ARG A 113 12.40 16.33 65.35
CA ARG A 113 13.88 16.37 65.39
C ARG A 113 14.47 17.35 64.39
N LEU A 114 14.00 17.35 63.14
CA LEU A 114 14.49 18.30 62.13
C LEU A 114 14.08 19.75 62.46
N SER A 115 12.90 19.95 63.06
CA SER A 115 12.44 21.26 63.53
C SER A 115 13.29 21.77 64.70
N GLU A 116 13.63 20.89 65.65
CA GLU A 116 14.51 21.19 66.79
C GLU A 116 15.92 21.56 66.33
N LEU A 117 16.48 20.79 65.38
CA LEU A 117 17.78 21.08 64.77
C LEU A 117 17.78 22.45 64.08
N ARG A 118 16.74 22.75 63.30
CA ARG A 118 16.57 24.06 62.67
C ARG A 118 16.45 25.19 63.71
N ASP A 119 15.67 24.97 64.77
CA ASP A 119 15.46 25.94 65.85
C ASP A 119 16.75 26.20 66.65
N GLN A 120 17.60 25.19 66.83
CA GLN A 120 18.95 25.34 67.42
C GLN A 120 19.83 26.24 66.53
N ILE A 121 19.83 26.01 65.22
CA ILE A 121 20.59 26.83 64.27
C ILE A 121 20.08 28.27 64.24
N HIS A 122 18.76 28.49 64.22
CA HIS A 122 18.17 29.84 64.29
C HIS A 122 18.56 30.57 65.58
N ARG A 123 18.49 29.89 66.74
CA ARG A 123 18.91 30.45 68.03
C ARG A 123 20.38 30.83 68.03
N PHE A 124 21.24 29.95 67.51
CA PHE A 124 22.67 30.24 67.38
C PHE A 124 22.94 31.48 66.53
N LEU A 125 22.25 31.64 65.40
CA LEU A 125 22.40 32.79 64.50
C LEU A 125 21.77 34.09 65.03
N GLY A 126 21.05 34.04 66.17
CA GLY A 126 20.31 35.18 66.72
C GLY A 126 19.08 35.55 65.90
N TRP A 127 18.54 34.60 65.11
CA TRP A 127 17.37 34.80 64.27
C TRP A 127 16.09 34.41 65.01
N PRO A 128 14.95 35.07 64.72
CA PRO A 128 13.69 34.72 65.33
C PRO A 128 13.32 33.26 65.00
N LYS A 129 12.56 32.64 65.91
CA LYS A 129 11.96 31.33 65.65
C LYS A 129 11.17 31.42 64.35
N GLY A 130 11.55 30.61 63.36
CA GLY A 130 10.96 30.67 62.03
C GLY A 130 9.48 30.24 62.05
N ARG A 131 8.78 30.46 60.93
CA ARG A 131 7.46 29.83 60.68
C ARG A 131 7.55 28.30 60.80
N ASP A 132 6.41 27.64 61.00
CA ASP A 132 6.25 26.18 61.01
C ASP A 132 7.13 25.52 59.94
N TYR A 133 8.08 24.69 60.39
CA TYR A 133 8.99 23.99 59.51
C TYR A 133 8.27 22.82 58.83
N ARG A 134 8.31 22.80 57.50
CA ARG A 134 7.72 21.72 56.68
C ARG A 134 8.84 21.11 55.83
N PRO A 135 9.59 20.12 56.34
CA PRO A 135 10.62 19.45 55.55
C PRO A 135 9.98 18.75 54.34
N HIS A 136 10.49 19.03 53.15
CA HIS A 136 10.00 18.45 51.90
C HIS A 136 11.08 18.47 50.81
N LEU A 137 10.94 17.58 49.84
CA LEU A 137 11.70 17.55 48.59
C LEU A 137 10.74 17.85 47.44
N THR A 138 10.98 18.96 46.73
CA THR A 138 10.15 19.38 45.59
C THR A 138 10.41 18.51 44.37
N LEU A 139 9.34 18.01 43.74
CA LEU A 139 9.41 17.09 42.60
C LEU A 139 8.83 17.69 41.31
N ALA A 140 7.75 18.44 41.40
CA ALA A 140 7.04 18.95 40.24
C ALA A 140 6.24 20.21 40.56
N GLN A 141 5.81 20.92 39.52
CA GLN A 141 4.91 22.06 39.59
C GLN A 141 3.77 21.88 38.58
N SER A 142 2.56 22.28 38.95
CA SER A 142 1.39 22.36 38.05
C SER A 142 0.72 23.71 38.18
N GLU A 143 -0.01 24.16 37.15
CA GLU A 143 -0.70 25.46 37.19
C GLU A 143 -2.07 25.34 37.88
N ASP A 144 -2.84 24.32 37.48
CA ASP A 144 -4.13 23.99 38.07
C ASP A 144 -3.97 22.82 39.06
N SER A 145 -4.68 22.91 40.19
CA SER A 145 -4.75 21.85 41.21
C SER A 145 -5.95 20.93 41.03
N GLN A 146 -6.95 21.34 40.23
CA GLN A 146 -8.16 20.58 39.96
C GLN A 146 -8.07 19.75 38.67
N ALA A 147 -7.12 20.08 37.78
CA ALA A 147 -6.89 19.33 36.55
C ALA A 147 -6.43 17.89 36.83
N SER A 148 -6.88 16.93 36.00
CA SER A 148 -6.48 15.52 36.08
C SER A 148 -4.96 15.33 36.11
N TRP A 149 -4.22 16.11 35.31
CA TRP A 149 -2.75 16.09 35.28
C TRP A 149 -2.10 16.35 36.65
N HIS A 150 -2.70 17.22 37.47
CA HIS A 150 -2.18 17.47 38.83
C HIS A 150 -2.23 16.21 39.69
N GLN A 151 -3.31 15.42 39.57
CA GLN A 151 -3.46 14.18 40.30
C GLN A 151 -2.51 13.10 39.79
N PHE A 152 -2.28 13.02 38.46
CA PHE A 152 -1.26 12.14 37.90
C PHE A 152 0.16 12.49 38.40
N LEU A 153 0.51 13.78 38.48
CA LEU A 153 1.78 14.22 39.07
C LEU A 153 1.90 13.84 40.55
N LEU A 154 0.82 13.96 41.31
CA LEU A 154 0.79 13.56 42.71
C LEU A 154 0.96 12.04 42.86
N GLU A 155 0.35 11.25 41.98
CA GLU A 155 0.53 9.79 41.96
C GLU A 155 1.97 9.39 41.62
N LYS A 156 2.58 10.03 40.61
CA LYS A 156 4.01 9.83 40.30
C LYS A 156 4.91 10.14 41.50
N ALA A 157 4.57 11.15 42.30
CA ALA A 157 5.28 11.45 43.53
C ALA A 157 5.09 10.37 44.61
N ARG A 158 3.92 9.71 44.69
CA ARG A 158 3.67 8.57 45.59
C ARG A 158 4.48 7.34 45.18
N LEU A 159 4.67 7.09 43.89
CA LEU A 159 5.50 5.99 43.38
C LEU A 159 6.98 6.14 43.78
N LEU A 160 7.43 7.35 44.13
CA LEU A 160 8.78 7.61 44.64
C LEU A 160 8.91 7.41 46.16
N THR A 161 7.83 7.14 46.90
CA THR A 161 7.86 6.96 48.36
C THR A 161 7.76 5.48 48.75
N PRO A 162 8.47 5.03 49.81
CA PRO A 162 9.33 5.82 50.69
C PRO A 162 10.74 6.07 50.12
N LEU A 163 11.23 7.31 50.21
CA LEU A 163 12.63 7.64 49.96
C LEU A 163 13.36 7.77 51.30
N THR A 164 14.21 6.79 51.62
CA THR A 164 14.93 6.73 52.91
C THR A 164 16.44 6.79 52.73
N TRP A 165 17.12 7.61 53.53
CA TRP A 165 18.57 7.60 53.64
C TRP A 165 19.04 8.03 55.03
N HIS A 166 20.29 7.70 55.35
CA HIS A 166 20.95 8.11 56.59
C HIS A 166 22.08 9.07 56.24
N THR A 167 22.22 10.14 57.02
CA THR A 167 23.32 11.10 56.88
C THR A 167 23.70 11.68 58.24
N HIS A 168 24.99 11.93 58.43
CA HIS A 168 25.51 12.75 59.53
C HIS A 168 26.00 14.13 59.03
N GLN A 169 25.76 14.44 57.76
CA GLN A 169 26.27 15.63 57.08
C GLN A 169 25.16 16.60 56.69
N LEU A 170 25.34 17.88 57.00
CA LEU A 170 24.51 18.99 56.51
C LEU A 170 25.20 19.65 55.32
N ALA A 171 24.54 19.67 54.17
CA ALA A 171 25.09 20.25 52.94
C ALA A 171 24.92 21.77 52.93
N ILE A 172 26.01 22.50 52.72
CA ILE A 172 26.00 23.94 52.54
C ILE A 172 26.02 24.22 51.04
N MET A 173 24.99 24.88 50.55
CA MET A 173 24.85 25.26 49.16
C MET A 173 25.18 26.75 48.99
N ILE A 174 25.93 27.09 47.95
CA ILE A 174 26.27 28.46 47.55
C ILE A 174 25.85 28.72 46.10
N ARG A 175 25.34 29.91 45.82
CA ARG A 175 24.94 30.35 44.48
C ARG A 175 26.16 30.84 43.69
N ASP A 176 26.31 30.39 42.45
CA ASP A 176 27.41 30.81 41.58
C ASP A 176 27.51 32.35 41.49
N PRO A 177 28.70 32.96 41.44
CA PRO A 177 28.85 34.41 41.33
C PRO A 177 28.36 34.94 39.98
N LEU A 178 27.97 36.22 39.93
CA LEU A 178 27.58 36.90 38.69
C LEU A 178 28.81 37.00 37.76
N SER A 179 28.81 36.25 36.65
CA SER A 179 29.85 36.37 35.62
C SER A 179 29.50 37.51 34.65
N PRO A 180 30.41 38.45 34.35
CA PRO A 180 30.15 39.60 33.48
C PRO A 180 29.84 39.25 32.01
N ASN A 181 30.13 38.01 31.58
CA ASN A 181 29.90 37.51 30.21
C ASN A 181 28.72 36.52 30.09
N SER A 182 27.95 36.27 31.15
CA SER A 182 26.84 35.31 31.11
C SER A 182 25.51 36.01 30.84
N THR A 183 24.86 35.69 29.72
CA THR A 183 23.48 36.09 29.41
C THR A 183 22.42 35.20 30.09
N ALA A 184 22.84 34.18 30.86
CA ALA A 184 21.92 33.26 31.53
C ALA A 184 21.30 33.90 32.78
N ALA A 185 19.98 34.11 32.76
CA ALA A 185 19.21 34.81 33.79
C ALA A 185 19.10 34.08 35.16
N SER A 186 19.77 32.95 35.39
CA SER A 186 19.64 32.17 36.62
C SER A 186 20.95 31.53 37.08
N ARG A 187 21.40 31.88 38.29
CA ARG A 187 22.61 31.36 38.93
C ARG A 187 22.31 30.04 39.67
N PRO A 188 22.93 28.90 39.31
CA PRO A 188 22.69 27.61 39.98
C PRO A 188 23.30 27.58 41.39
N MET A 189 22.77 26.69 42.24
CA MET A 189 23.32 26.39 43.56
C MET A 189 24.29 25.22 43.47
N ARG A 190 25.52 25.40 43.98
CA ARG A 190 26.54 24.35 44.09
C ARG A 190 26.83 24.02 45.53
N LEU A 191 27.34 22.82 45.77
CA LEU A 191 27.84 22.43 47.08
C LEU A 191 29.10 23.23 47.41
N TRP A 192 29.09 23.94 48.53
CA TRP A 192 30.24 24.64 49.09
C TRP A 192 31.09 23.76 50.02
N GLY A 193 30.41 22.89 50.78
CA GLY A 193 30.98 22.01 51.80
C GLY A 193 29.89 21.31 52.62
N TYR A 194 30.31 20.41 53.51
CA TYR A 194 29.42 19.76 54.47
C TYR A 194 29.80 20.14 55.91
N ILE A 195 28.81 20.22 56.80
CA ILE A 195 29.02 20.19 58.25
C ILE A 195 28.84 18.73 58.68
N ASP A 196 29.90 18.09 59.14
CA ASP A 196 29.83 16.74 59.69
C ASP A 196 29.50 16.83 61.19
N LEU A 197 28.36 16.27 61.57
CA LEU A 197 27.85 16.32 62.94
C LEU A 197 28.58 15.37 63.89
N ILE A 198 29.20 14.30 63.38
CA ILE A 198 29.96 13.33 64.18
C ILE A 198 31.34 13.91 64.49
N SER A 199 32.08 14.31 63.45
CA SER A 199 33.43 14.85 63.63
C SER A 199 33.44 16.31 64.09
N GLN A 200 32.29 17.00 64.05
CA GLN A 200 32.13 18.42 64.38
C GLN A 200 33.11 19.28 63.60
N SER A 201 33.23 19.02 62.31
CA SER A 201 34.16 19.71 61.42
C SER A 201 33.52 20.00 60.07
N VAL A 202 34.00 21.05 59.42
CA VAL A 202 33.60 21.36 58.04
C VAL A 202 34.40 20.48 57.09
N VAL A 203 33.70 19.68 56.27
CA VAL A 203 34.31 18.83 55.24
C VAL A 203 34.26 19.56 53.91
N ARG A 204 35.45 19.85 53.36
CA ARG A 204 35.65 20.51 52.05
C ARG A 204 36.71 19.83 51.20
N ASP A 205 37.01 18.56 51.46
CA ASP A 205 38.00 17.88 50.66
C ASP A 205 37.50 17.71 49.20
N PRO A 206 38.40 17.84 48.20
CA PRO A 206 38.00 17.80 46.79
C PRO A 206 37.31 16.50 46.38
N THR A 207 37.60 15.38 47.06
CA THR A 207 37.07 14.06 46.74
C THR A 207 35.60 13.96 47.15
N THR A 208 35.25 14.37 48.37
CA THR A 208 33.88 14.42 48.88
C THR A 208 33.03 15.46 48.12
N LEU A 209 33.62 16.62 47.78
CA LEU A 209 32.94 17.63 46.96
C LEU A 209 32.66 17.15 45.53
N ALA A 210 33.50 16.27 44.97
CA ALA A 210 33.31 15.66 43.65
C ALA A 210 32.25 14.54 43.64
N MET A 211 31.80 14.04 44.81
CA MET A 211 30.77 13.00 44.88
C MET A 211 29.39 13.50 44.48
N ILE A 212 29.11 14.80 44.54
CA ILE A 212 27.86 15.37 44.04
C ILE A 212 27.94 15.50 42.51
N PRO A 213 27.00 14.87 41.77
CA PRO A 213 26.90 15.07 40.33
C PRO A 213 26.74 16.54 39.97
N THR A 214 27.43 16.98 38.92
CA THR A 214 27.24 18.32 38.39
C THR A 214 25.78 18.49 37.95
N LEU A 215 25.21 19.67 38.23
CA LEU A 215 23.88 19.98 37.73
C LEU A 215 23.90 19.95 36.20
N PRO A 216 22.85 19.41 35.56
CA PRO A 216 22.80 19.29 34.12
C PRO A 216 22.89 20.67 33.46
N ILE A 217 23.94 20.86 32.66
CA ILE A 217 24.28 22.14 32.01
C ILE A 217 23.45 22.31 30.72
N ASP A 218 23.23 21.21 29.99
CA ASP A 218 22.43 21.18 28.76
C ASP A 218 21.42 20.03 28.80
N VAL A 219 20.13 20.38 28.85
CA VAL A 219 19.02 19.41 28.84
C VAL A 219 18.68 18.89 27.45
N SER A 220 19.34 19.39 26.41
CA SER A 220 19.09 19.01 25.03
C SER A 220 19.94 17.80 24.58
N LEU A 221 21.06 17.51 25.23
CA LEU A 221 21.95 16.41 24.81
C LEU A 221 21.31 15.01 25.03
N PRO A 222 21.64 14.01 24.18
CA PRO A 222 21.24 12.62 24.39
C PRO A 222 21.71 12.08 25.73
N ARG A 223 20.91 11.23 26.37
CA ARG A 223 21.19 10.66 27.69
C ARG A 223 21.04 9.15 27.68
N PRO A 224 22.12 8.38 27.95
CA PRO A 224 22.01 6.94 28.15
C PRO A 224 21.00 6.59 29.24
N GLN A 225 20.24 5.51 29.03
CA GLN A 225 19.24 5.01 29.95
C GLN A 225 19.48 3.54 30.26
N ALA A 226 18.97 3.07 31.39
CA ALA A 226 19.03 1.65 31.73
C ALA A 226 18.05 0.85 30.85
N THR A 227 18.50 -0.29 30.35
CA THR A 227 17.61 -1.29 29.76
C THR A 227 17.15 -2.22 30.86
N PHE A 228 15.86 -2.53 30.94
CA PHE A 228 15.32 -3.43 31.95
C PHE A 228 15.16 -4.83 31.38
N HIS A 229 15.46 -5.84 32.19
CA HIS A 229 15.20 -7.23 31.88
C HIS A 229 14.41 -7.89 33.01
N HIS A 230 13.56 -8.85 32.68
CA HIS A 230 12.82 -9.58 33.70
C HIS A 230 13.65 -10.75 34.23
N ASP A 231 13.99 -10.72 35.53
CA ASP A 231 14.60 -11.86 36.20
C ASP A 231 13.53 -12.89 36.60
N GLY A 232 13.60 -14.08 35.99
CA GLY A 232 12.70 -15.19 36.29
C GLY A 232 12.87 -15.79 37.69
N VAL A 233 13.99 -15.51 38.37
CA VAL A 233 14.27 -16.02 39.73
C VAL A 233 13.65 -15.10 40.78
N ASN A 234 13.96 -13.80 40.72
CA ASN A 234 13.42 -12.80 41.66
C ASN A 234 11.99 -12.34 41.29
N MET A 235 11.50 -12.71 40.10
CA MET A 235 10.20 -12.29 39.55
C MET A 235 10.04 -10.77 39.50
N SER A 236 11.15 -10.07 39.23
CA SER A 236 11.26 -8.61 39.21
C SER A 236 11.96 -8.12 37.94
N TRP A 237 11.69 -6.87 37.57
CA TRP A 237 12.41 -6.20 36.48
C TRP A 237 13.65 -5.51 37.03
N GLU A 238 14.81 -5.84 36.49
CA GLU A 238 16.10 -5.32 36.94
C GLU A 238 16.83 -4.59 35.81
N PRO A 239 17.53 -3.48 36.11
CA PRO A 239 18.38 -2.84 35.12
C PRO A 239 19.50 -3.79 34.72
N LEU A 240 19.77 -3.89 33.42
CA LEU A 240 20.83 -4.72 32.89
C LEU A 240 22.19 -4.16 33.36
N SER A 241 22.84 -4.91 34.25
CA SER A 241 24.04 -4.52 35.00
C SER A 241 25.33 -4.54 34.17
N ASP A 242 25.39 -5.39 33.14
CA ASP A 242 26.54 -5.52 32.26
C ASP A 242 26.34 -4.74 30.96
N SER A 243 27.34 -3.97 30.56
CA SER A 243 27.36 -3.40 29.20
C SER A 243 27.32 -4.57 28.22
N ILE A 244 26.25 -4.70 27.43
CA ILE A 244 26.21 -5.60 26.26
C ILE A 244 27.37 -5.18 25.34
N THR A 245 28.56 -5.75 25.52
CA THR A 245 29.72 -5.37 24.71
C THR A 245 29.57 -6.01 23.34
N ASN A 246 30.11 -5.36 22.30
CA ASN A 246 30.16 -5.94 20.95
C ASN A 246 31.03 -7.22 20.86
N ALA A 247 31.71 -7.61 21.94
CA ALA A 247 32.71 -8.69 21.97
C ALA A 247 32.20 -9.99 22.61
N ASP A 248 31.17 -9.94 23.48
CA ASP A 248 30.79 -11.07 24.34
C ASP A 248 29.53 -11.84 23.88
N VAL A 249 28.87 -11.41 22.81
CA VAL A 249 27.66 -12.09 22.29
C VAL A 249 27.86 -12.53 20.85
N GLU A 250 27.79 -13.83 20.58
CA GLU A 250 27.81 -14.34 19.20
C GLU A 250 26.67 -13.68 18.40
N PRO A 251 26.96 -13.10 17.23
CA PRO A 251 25.94 -12.45 16.42
C PRO A 251 24.90 -13.48 15.99
N THR A 252 23.66 -13.29 16.40
CA THR A 252 22.55 -14.12 15.93
C THR A 252 22.36 -13.86 14.44
N GLN A 253 22.49 -14.90 13.60
CA GLN A 253 22.21 -14.79 12.18
C GLN A 253 20.69 -14.61 11.95
N LEU A 254 20.21 -13.37 12.04
CA LEU A 254 18.81 -13.04 11.81
C LEU A 254 18.52 -12.98 10.30
N ASN A 255 17.89 -14.02 9.75
CA ASN A 255 17.40 -14.00 8.36
C ASN A 255 16.14 -13.13 8.19
N ARG A 256 15.46 -12.81 9.30
CA ARG A 256 14.24 -12.01 9.35
C ARG A 256 14.19 -11.18 10.64
N LEU A 257 13.53 -10.04 10.60
CA LEU A 257 13.23 -9.21 11.76
C LEU A 257 11.79 -8.70 11.65
N VAL A 258 11.01 -8.78 12.74
CA VAL A 258 9.65 -8.26 12.78
C VAL A 258 9.55 -7.09 13.74
N ILE A 259 9.02 -5.96 13.27
CA ILE A 259 8.83 -4.75 14.07
C ILE A 259 7.36 -4.35 14.03
N ALA A 260 6.81 -3.99 15.19
CA ALA A 260 5.48 -3.43 15.32
C ALA A 260 5.51 -2.07 16.01
N SER A 261 4.55 -1.21 15.65
CA SER A 261 4.28 0.07 16.32
C SER A 261 2.81 0.16 16.67
N TYR A 262 2.48 0.60 17.88
CA TYR A 262 1.11 0.72 18.35
C TYR A 262 0.92 1.85 19.37
N ASN A 263 0.11 2.85 19.01
CA ASN A 263 -0.34 3.87 19.94
C ASN A 263 -1.44 3.26 20.83
N VAL A 264 -1.25 3.28 22.15
CA VAL A 264 -2.17 2.63 23.10
C VAL A 264 -3.23 3.57 23.68
N LEU A 265 -3.18 4.86 23.30
CA LEU A 265 -4.02 5.95 23.79
C LEU A 265 -3.90 6.14 25.31
N ALA A 266 -3.36 7.28 25.75
CA ALA A 266 -3.25 7.56 27.19
C ALA A 266 -4.61 7.82 27.86
N GLU A 267 -4.72 7.45 29.13
CA GLU A 267 -5.85 7.83 29.99
C GLU A 267 -5.64 9.26 30.51
N PHE A 268 -6.46 10.22 30.07
CA PHE A 268 -6.31 11.64 30.43
C PHE A 268 -7.17 12.08 31.62
N ASP A 269 -8.17 11.29 31.98
CA ASP A 269 -9.06 11.57 33.10
C ASP A 269 -8.59 10.90 34.39
N TRP A 270 -8.76 11.60 35.52
CA TRP A 270 -8.47 11.07 36.84
C TRP A 270 -9.76 10.72 37.59
N PRO A 271 -9.89 9.52 38.19
CA PRO A 271 -8.92 8.42 38.16
C PRO A 271 -8.85 7.73 36.78
N PRO A 272 -7.68 7.18 36.39
CA PRO A 272 -7.52 6.52 35.08
C PRO A 272 -8.39 5.27 34.98
N SER A 273 -8.98 5.04 33.80
CA SER A 273 -9.75 3.83 33.50
C SER A 273 -8.84 2.69 33.05
N SER A 274 -9.00 1.50 33.62
CA SER A 274 -8.28 0.29 33.19
C SER A 274 -9.09 -0.61 32.23
N SER A 275 -10.30 -0.18 31.87
CA SER A 275 -11.26 -0.99 31.07
C SER A 275 -10.71 -1.46 29.73
N ARG A 276 -9.85 -0.67 29.06
CA ARG A 276 -9.26 -0.99 27.76
C ARG A 276 -8.04 -1.91 27.85
N TYR A 277 -7.41 -2.02 29.02
CA TYR A 277 -6.10 -2.67 29.14
C TYR A 277 -6.10 -4.14 28.68
N PRO A 278 -7.09 -4.99 29.03
CA PRO A 278 -7.14 -6.36 28.53
C PRO A 278 -7.26 -6.44 27.01
N ALA A 279 -8.04 -5.54 26.38
CA ALA A 279 -8.21 -5.50 24.93
C ALA A 279 -6.94 -5.05 24.21
N LEU A 280 -6.22 -4.06 24.76
CA LEU A 280 -4.91 -3.63 24.25
C LEU A 280 -3.89 -4.78 24.29
N VAL A 281 -3.83 -5.52 25.41
CA VAL A 281 -2.96 -6.69 25.55
C VAL A 281 -3.36 -7.79 24.57
N GLY A 282 -4.66 -8.05 24.41
CA GLY A 282 -5.18 -8.99 23.41
C GLY A 282 -4.76 -8.64 21.98
N ASN A 283 -4.78 -7.34 21.62
CA ASN A 283 -4.30 -6.86 20.33
C ASN A 283 -2.81 -7.14 20.13
N ILE A 284 -1.98 -6.88 21.15
CA ILE A 284 -0.53 -7.12 21.13
C ILE A 284 -0.20 -8.61 20.93
N PHE A 285 -1.00 -9.51 21.48
CA PHE A 285 -0.81 -10.97 21.33
C PHE A 285 -1.39 -11.59 20.08
N SER A 286 -2.21 -10.85 19.32
CA SER A 286 -2.75 -11.38 18.07
C SER A 286 -1.63 -11.84 17.13
N GLU A 287 -1.86 -12.90 16.35
CA GLU A 287 -0.86 -13.40 15.38
C GLU A 287 -0.43 -12.30 14.41
N ARG A 288 -1.33 -11.36 14.10
CA ARG A 288 -1.09 -10.18 13.28
C ARG A 288 -0.22 -9.11 13.95
N ALA A 289 -0.08 -9.11 15.28
CA ALA A 289 0.73 -8.15 16.03
C ALA A 289 2.09 -8.71 16.48
N SER A 290 2.23 -10.03 16.57
CA SER A 290 3.46 -10.70 17.01
C SER A 290 4.72 -10.15 16.31
N ALA A 291 5.62 -9.59 17.11
CA ALA A 291 6.83 -8.93 16.67
C ALA A 291 8.05 -9.34 17.51
N ASP A 292 9.25 -9.02 17.00
CA ASP A 292 10.51 -9.17 17.74
C ASP A 292 10.85 -7.87 18.50
N ILE A 293 10.40 -6.74 17.96
CA ILE A 293 10.47 -5.43 18.61
C ILE A 293 9.09 -4.77 18.52
N LEU A 294 8.55 -4.33 19.65
CA LEU A 294 7.27 -3.65 19.75
C LEU A 294 7.48 -2.23 20.31
N VAL A 295 7.13 -1.23 19.52
CA VAL A 295 7.17 0.19 19.90
C VAL A 295 5.77 0.63 20.31
N LEU A 296 5.63 1.12 21.54
CA LEU A 296 4.37 1.62 22.09
C LEU A 296 4.46 3.13 22.33
N GLN A 297 3.44 3.87 21.89
CA GLN A 297 3.29 5.30 22.16
C GLN A 297 2.18 5.55 23.16
N GLU A 298 2.29 6.64 23.93
CA GLU A 298 1.29 7.09 24.91
C GLU A 298 1.13 6.16 26.12
N VAL A 299 2.22 5.51 26.49
CA VAL A 299 2.24 4.61 27.63
C VAL A 299 2.23 5.42 28.94
N THR A 300 1.24 5.13 29.79
CA THR A 300 1.09 5.67 31.15
C THR A 300 1.69 4.73 32.19
N ASP A 301 1.90 5.22 33.42
CA ASP A 301 2.48 4.41 34.50
C ASP A 301 1.60 3.20 34.86
N GLN A 302 0.27 3.40 34.92
CA GLN A 302 -0.67 2.34 35.26
C GLN A 302 -0.72 1.26 34.17
N PHE A 303 -0.73 1.67 32.90
CA PHE A 303 -0.76 0.71 31.80
C PHE A 303 0.55 -0.07 31.70
N LEU A 304 1.71 0.57 31.89
CA LEU A 304 3.00 -0.13 31.86
C LEU A 304 3.10 -1.17 32.98
N SER A 305 2.68 -0.81 34.19
CA SER A 305 2.66 -1.74 35.34
C SER A 305 1.76 -2.95 35.05
N PHE A 306 0.55 -2.70 34.51
CA PHE A 306 -0.36 -3.76 34.09
C PHE A 306 0.26 -4.66 33.00
N LEU A 307 0.82 -4.06 31.95
CA LEU A 307 1.41 -4.76 30.80
C LEU A 307 2.58 -5.66 31.21
N LEU A 308 3.49 -5.15 32.05
CA LEU A 308 4.68 -5.89 32.48
C LEU A 308 4.41 -6.94 33.58
N SER A 309 3.23 -6.89 34.22
CA SER A 309 2.78 -7.92 35.16
C SER A 309 2.32 -9.21 34.44
N ASP A 310 1.88 -9.09 33.18
CA ASP A 310 1.40 -10.20 32.37
C ASP A 310 2.53 -11.21 32.09
N SER A 311 2.29 -12.48 32.40
CA SER A 311 3.29 -13.55 32.24
C SER A 311 3.65 -13.83 30.79
N ASN A 312 2.70 -13.69 29.86
CA ASN A 312 2.94 -13.91 28.45
C ASN A 312 3.80 -12.77 27.88
N ILE A 313 3.61 -11.53 28.36
CA ILE A 313 4.40 -10.37 27.90
C ILE A 313 5.84 -10.58 28.32
N ARG A 314 6.07 -10.94 29.59
CA ARG A 314 7.40 -11.23 30.13
C ARG A 314 8.10 -12.36 29.39
N SER A 315 7.35 -13.42 29.04
CA SER A 315 7.90 -14.53 28.27
C SER A 315 8.22 -14.15 26.83
N GLN A 316 7.43 -13.28 26.21
CA GLN A 316 7.61 -12.88 24.82
C GLN A 316 8.63 -11.75 24.64
N TYR A 317 8.72 -10.83 25.60
CA TYR A 317 9.58 -9.65 25.56
C TYR A 317 10.39 -9.54 26.86
N PRO A 318 11.53 -10.25 26.96
CA PRO A 318 12.38 -10.21 28.14
C PRO A 318 13.05 -8.85 28.37
N TYR A 319 13.11 -7.96 27.38
CA TYR A 319 13.77 -6.65 27.47
C TYR A 319 12.79 -5.49 27.26
N ALA A 320 12.94 -4.43 28.05
CA ALA A 320 12.10 -3.22 27.99
C ALA A 320 12.92 -1.94 28.20
N THR A 321 12.51 -0.82 27.61
CA THR A 321 13.15 0.48 27.85
C THR A 321 12.89 0.99 29.27
N HIS A 322 11.75 0.64 29.86
CA HIS A 322 11.34 1.05 31.21
C HIS A 322 10.82 -0.16 31.98
N GLY A 323 11.11 -0.22 33.29
CA GLY A 323 10.50 -1.18 34.20
C GLY A 323 9.10 -0.76 34.66
N PRO A 324 8.40 -1.60 35.46
CA PRO A 324 7.08 -1.31 35.99
C PRO A 324 7.15 -0.24 37.11
N PRO A 325 6.46 0.91 36.96
CA PRO A 325 6.53 2.01 37.93
C PRO A 325 6.05 1.73 39.36
N ASP A 326 5.24 0.70 39.56
CA ASP A 326 4.78 0.25 40.88
C ASP A 326 5.83 -0.58 41.64
N GLN A 327 6.93 -0.98 40.99
CA GLN A 327 8.07 -1.63 41.64
C GLN A 327 8.98 -0.59 42.32
N HIS A 328 9.24 -0.77 43.62
CA HIS A 328 9.96 0.19 44.47
C HIS A 328 11.36 0.63 43.96
N SER A 329 12.05 -0.21 43.17
CA SER A 329 13.38 0.11 42.63
C SER A 329 13.34 0.79 41.25
N VAL A 330 12.15 1.04 40.71
CA VAL A 330 11.92 1.57 39.37
C VAL A 330 11.34 2.99 39.46
N ALA A 331 11.83 3.89 38.63
CA ALA A 331 11.32 5.25 38.57
C ALA A 331 9.96 5.32 37.85
N PRO A 332 9.06 6.24 38.25
CA PRO A 332 7.90 6.56 37.44
C PRO A 332 8.33 7.11 36.08
N LEU A 333 7.46 6.94 35.08
CA LEU A 333 7.72 7.46 33.75
C LEU A 333 7.84 8.99 33.78
N PRO A 334 8.75 9.59 32.99
CA PRO A 334 9.05 11.03 33.09
C PRO A 334 7.89 11.91 32.58
N SER A 335 7.13 11.45 31.57
CA SER A 335 6.00 12.16 30.97
C SER A 335 4.68 11.43 31.24
N HIS A 336 3.55 12.01 30.79
CA HIS A 336 2.29 11.27 30.66
C HIS A 336 2.22 10.47 29.36
N LEU A 337 2.87 10.97 28.30
CA LEU A 337 2.83 10.41 26.95
C LEU A 337 4.21 9.83 26.59
N ASN A 338 4.53 8.67 27.14
CA ASN A 338 5.85 8.06 26.98
C ASN A 338 5.90 7.12 25.78
N ILE A 339 7.12 6.88 25.31
CA ILE A 339 7.44 5.87 24.31
C ILE A 339 8.13 4.72 25.04
N VAL A 340 7.56 3.52 24.93
CA VAL A 340 8.13 2.30 25.53
C VAL A 340 8.41 1.31 24.41
N VAL A 341 9.58 0.67 24.46
CA VAL A 341 9.93 -0.39 23.51
C VAL A 341 10.11 -1.68 24.29
N LEU A 342 9.43 -2.73 23.83
CA LEU A 342 9.58 -4.10 24.30
C LEU A 342 10.31 -4.92 23.23
N SER A 343 11.24 -5.79 23.61
CA SER A 343 12.01 -6.57 22.65
C SER A 343 12.33 -7.98 23.13
N LYS A 344 12.39 -8.90 22.16
CA LYS A 344 13.00 -10.23 22.28
C LYS A 344 14.52 -10.18 22.35
N LEU A 345 15.11 -9.09 21.84
CA LEU A 345 16.53 -8.95 21.63
C LEU A 345 17.10 -7.95 22.64
N PRO A 346 18.29 -8.21 23.20
CA PRO A 346 18.94 -7.26 24.10
C PRO A 346 19.37 -6.01 23.33
N PHE A 347 19.21 -4.84 23.95
CA PHE A 347 19.57 -3.56 23.37
C PHE A 347 20.20 -2.61 24.41
N GLN A 348 20.86 -1.58 23.90
CA GLN A 348 21.26 -0.40 24.66
C GLN A 348 20.47 0.78 24.12
N TRP A 349 20.12 1.75 24.96
CA TRP A 349 19.35 2.89 24.49
C TRP A 349 19.68 4.19 25.21
N GLU A 350 19.37 5.27 24.51
CA GLU A 350 19.46 6.63 25.01
C GLU A 350 18.19 7.40 24.67
N TYR A 351 17.84 8.33 25.56
CA TYR A 351 16.77 9.27 25.33
C TYR A 351 17.36 10.50 24.64
N LEU A 352 16.88 10.82 23.44
CA LEU A 352 17.20 12.06 22.73
C LEU A 352 16.08 13.08 23.02
N PRO A 353 16.32 14.08 23.88
CA PRO A 353 15.32 15.09 24.19
C PRO A 353 14.96 15.93 22.96
N SER A 354 13.70 16.34 22.86
CA SER A 354 13.20 17.29 21.87
C SER A 354 12.46 18.45 22.55
N PHE A 355 11.64 19.19 21.82
CA PHE A 355 10.86 20.31 22.35
C PHE A 355 9.74 19.83 23.30
N LYS A 356 9.48 20.58 24.40
CA LYS A 356 8.32 20.44 25.30
C LYS A 356 7.91 18.99 25.68
N HIS A 357 8.68 18.35 26.56
CA HIS A 357 8.41 17.01 27.15
C HIS A 357 8.32 15.84 26.15
N LYS A 358 8.67 16.06 24.88
CA LYS A 358 8.79 15.04 23.84
C LYS A 358 10.26 14.69 23.59
N GLY A 359 10.49 13.52 23.02
CA GLY A 359 11.81 13.02 22.67
C GLY A 359 11.74 11.69 21.95
N PHE A 360 12.91 11.14 21.63
CA PHE A 360 13.06 9.90 20.88
C PHE A 360 13.77 8.86 21.74
N GLY A 361 13.34 7.61 21.65
CA GLY A 361 14.13 6.48 22.14
C GLY A 361 15.05 6.02 21.03
N ILE A 362 16.37 6.15 21.21
CA ILE A 362 17.36 5.66 20.24
C ILE A 362 17.95 4.37 20.78
N LEU A 363 17.59 3.24 20.16
CA LEU A 363 17.98 1.90 20.59
C LEU A 363 19.02 1.33 19.61
N LYS A 364 20.10 0.78 20.15
CA LYS A 364 21.12 0.03 19.41
C LYS A 364 21.04 -1.44 19.80
N PHE A 365 21.03 -2.33 18.82
CA PHE A 365 20.94 -3.78 18.99
C PHE A 365 22.28 -4.45 18.64
N PRO A 366 23.20 -4.69 19.59
CA PRO A 366 24.53 -5.22 19.30
C PRO A 366 24.52 -6.61 18.67
N THR A 367 23.47 -7.39 18.95
CA THR A 367 23.30 -8.78 18.47
C THR A 367 22.74 -8.87 17.05
N VAL A 368 22.16 -7.78 16.53
CA VAL A 368 21.62 -7.72 15.16
C VAL A 368 22.58 -6.92 14.31
N ARG A 369 23.41 -7.62 13.53
CA ARG A 369 24.40 -6.97 12.67
C ARG A 369 24.06 -7.22 11.20
N THR A 370 24.00 -6.18 10.41
CA THR A 370 23.78 -6.28 8.96
C THR A 370 25.00 -5.71 8.24
N GLY A 371 25.45 -6.37 7.17
CA GLY A 371 26.54 -5.86 6.33
C GLY A 371 26.13 -4.59 5.59
N GLY A 372 27.06 -3.67 5.38
CA GLY A 372 26.88 -2.64 4.35
C GLY A 372 27.13 -3.22 2.95
N PRO A 373 27.09 -2.41 1.87
CA PRO A 373 27.40 -2.87 0.53
C PRO A 373 28.84 -3.44 0.44
N SER A 374 28.94 -4.66 -0.11
CA SER A 374 30.09 -5.49 -0.54
C SER A 374 31.42 -5.56 0.25
N ASP A 375 31.85 -4.53 1.01
CA ASP A 375 33.21 -4.47 1.61
C ASP A 375 33.25 -3.87 3.04
N SER A 376 32.12 -3.54 3.65
CA SER A 376 32.07 -2.93 5.00
C SER A 376 31.72 -3.93 6.11
N PRO A 377 32.33 -3.83 7.31
CA PRO A 377 32.04 -4.74 8.41
C PRO A 377 30.58 -4.58 8.87
N PRO A 378 29.90 -5.67 9.27
CA PRO A 378 28.51 -5.62 9.65
C PRO A 378 28.28 -4.79 10.92
N MET A 379 27.39 -3.80 10.80
CA MET A 379 27.10 -2.82 11.83
C MET A 379 25.82 -3.19 12.60
N PRO A 380 25.76 -2.92 13.91
CA PRO A 380 24.55 -3.07 14.72
C PRO A 380 23.34 -2.31 14.17
N LEU A 381 22.16 -2.87 14.29
CA LEU A 381 20.90 -2.19 13.98
C LEU A 381 20.62 -1.05 14.96
N VAL A 382 20.15 0.08 14.43
CA VAL A 382 19.66 1.22 15.23
C VAL A 382 18.17 1.42 14.94
N LEU A 383 17.36 1.49 16.01
CA LEU A 383 15.94 1.81 15.97
C LEU A 383 15.72 3.16 16.66
N ALA A 384 15.09 4.10 15.97
CA ALA A 384 14.56 5.32 16.57
C ALA A 384 13.04 5.17 16.76
N ALA A 385 12.60 5.17 18.02
CA ALA A 385 11.20 5.17 18.40
C ALA A 385 10.71 6.61 18.59
N CYS A 386 9.60 6.99 17.93
CA CYS A 386 9.09 8.36 17.93
C CYS A 386 7.59 8.49 18.25
N HIS A 387 7.22 9.67 18.77
CA HIS A 387 5.84 10.14 18.89
C HIS A 387 5.87 11.67 18.72
N LEU A 388 5.75 12.13 17.47
CA LEU A 388 5.90 13.53 17.09
C LEU A 388 4.75 14.41 17.61
N SER A 389 4.95 15.71 17.59
CA SER A 389 3.98 16.70 18.06
C SER A 389 2.67 16.70 17.24
N ARG A 390 1.53 16.70 17.95
CA ARG A 390 0.19 16.71 17.36
C ARG A 390 -0.21 18.08 16.79
N GLY A 391 -1.19 18.09 15.88
CA GLY A 391 -1.86 19.30 15.37
C GLY A 391 -1.43 19.73 13.97
N LEU A 392 -2.31 20.42 13.27
CA LEU A 392 -2.12 20.91 11.90
C LEU A 392 -2.23 22.45 11.89
N THR A 393 -1.22 23.11 12.45
CA THR A 393 -1.05 24.58 12.42
C THR A 393 0.39 24.90 12.05
N ASP A 394 0.67 26.10 11.53
CA ASP A 394 2.03 26.50 11.13
C ASP A 394 3.06 26.27 12.26
N ALA A 395 2.69 26.57 13.51
CA ALA A 395 3.55 26.35 14.67
C ALA A 395 3.76 24.86 14.99
N ALA A 396 2.71 24.04 14.88
CA ALA A 396 2.80 22.60 15.08
C ALA A 396 3.63 21.92 13.98
N LEU A 397 3.47 22.36 12.74
CA LEU A 397 4.25 21.89 11.59
C LEU A 397 5.72 22.27 11.72
N ALA A 398 6.03 23.52 12.09
CA ALA A 398 7.41 23.94 12.37
C ALA A 398 8.04 23.11 13.49
N THR A 399 7.29 22.82 14.57
CA THR A 399 7.76 21.95 15.67
C THR A 399 8.09 20.55 15.17
N LYS A 400 7.19 19.93 14.38
CA LYS A 400 7.43 18.61 13.78
C LYS A 400 8.62 18.59 12.83
N ARG A 401 8.78 19.63 12.02
CA ARG A 401 9.95 19.76 11.15
C ARG A 401 11.24 19.80 11.94
N ASP A 402 11.28 20.60 13.00
CA ASP A 402 12.48 20.72 13.81
C ASP A 402 12.76 19.42 14.60
N GLU A 403 11.71 18.69 15.03
CA GLU A 403 11.80 17.33 15.59
C GLU A 403 12.43 16.33 14.60
N VAL A 404 11.94 16.28 13.35
CA VAL A 404 12.45 15.37 12.30
C VAL A 404 13.88 15.73 11.89
N LYS A 405 14.20 17.02 11.74
CA LYS A 405 15.57 17.49 11.48
C LYS A 405 16.52 17.06 12.59
N ARG A 406 16.15 17.30 13.85
CA ARG A 406 16.96 16.89 15.01
C ARG A 406 17.24 15.38 15.02
N LEU A 407 16.21 14.55 14.77
CA LEU A 407 16.38 13.11 14.70
C LEU A 407 17.32 12.68 13.56
N THR A 408 17.08 13.19 12.35
CA THR A 408 17.86 12.82 11.17
C THR A 408 19.30 13.31 11.24
N GLU A 409 19.56 14.51 11.75
CA GLU A 409 20.91 15.03 12.02
C GLU A 409 21.64 14.18 13.06
N TYR A 410 20.94 13.76 14.11
CA TYR A 410 21.52 12.90 15.14
C TYR A 410 21.90 11.52 14.61
N LEU A 411 21.00 10.87 13.86
CA LEU A 411 21.27 9.58 13.23
C LEU A 411 22.43 9.66 12.24
N ASN A 412 22.46 10.71 11.39
CA ASN A 412 23.56 10.92 10.44
C ASN A 412 24.91 11.15 11.12
N SER A 413 24.95 11.92 12.21
CA SER A 413 26.21 12.24 12.90
C SER A 413 26.72 11.11 13.78
N SER A 414 25.82 10.43 14.50
CA SER A 414 26.19 9.42 15.50
C SER A 414 26.23 8.00 14.92
N PHE A 415 25.48 7.74 13.85
CA PHE A 415 25.31 6.39 13.28
C PHE A 415 25.39 6.33 11.73
N PRO A 416 26.31 7.04 11.04
CA PRO A 416 26.30 7.23 9.57
C PRO A 416 26.34 5.96 8.70
N GLN A 417 26.81 4.83 9.25
CA GLN A 417 26.94 3.55 8.53
C GLN A 417 26.04 2.45 9.09
N HIS A 418 25.27 2.74 10.14
CA HIS A 418 24.35 1.78 10.71
C HIS A 418 23.08 1.71 9.85
N PRO A 419 22.44 0.54 9.72
CA PRO A 419 21.07 0.49 9.22
C PRO A 419 20.15 1.15 10.26
N TRP A 420 19.25 2.03 9.81
CA TRP A 420 18.27 2.66 10.69
C TRP A 420 16.87 2.17 10.39
N ILE A 421 16.10 2.07 11.47
CA ILE A 421 14.66 1.93 11.42
C ILE A 421 14.08 3.06 12.26
N VAL A 422 13.10 3.77 11.72
CA VAL A 422 12.34 4.77 12.48
C VAL A 422 10.91 4.29 12.56
N ALA A 423 10.39 4.09 13.76
CA ALA A 423 9.04 3.55 13.96
C ALA A 423 8.28 4.35 15.00
N GLY A 424 7.04 4.72 14.66
CA GLY A 424 6.15 5.34 15.62
C GLY A 424 5.05 6.18 15.01
N ASP A 425 4.48 7.04 15.83
CA ASP A 425 3.45 7.99 15.45
C ASP A 425 4.10 9.32 15.00
N PHE A 426 3.94 9.63 13.72
CA PHE A 426 4.47 10.85 13.12
C PHE A 426 3.49 12.03 13.21
N ASN A 427 2.21 11.82 13.50
CA ASN A 427 1.19 12.87 13.56
C ASN A 427 1.21 13.83 12.34
N LEU A 428 1.56 13.30 11.16
CA LEU A 428 1.61 14.04 9.89
C LEU A 428 0.30 13.81 9.13
N ALA A 429 -0.44 14.88 8.87
CA ALA A 429 -1.66 14.83 8.08
C ALA A 429 -1.33 14.25 6.70
N SER A 430 -2.08 13.23 6.29
CA SER A 430 -1.88 12.54 5.01
C SER A 430 -3.03 12.79 4.03
N SER A 431 -4.25 13.03 4.52
CA SER A 431 -5.41 13.34 3.66
C SER A 431 -5.28 14.74 3.04
N SER A 432 -5.29 14.81 1.71
CA SER A 432 -5.27 16.09 0.99
C SER A 432 -6.45 16.98 1.39
N HIS A 433 -7.62 16.39 1.63
CA HIS A 433 -8.81 17.13 2.06
C HIS A 433 -8.65 17.80 3.42
N THR A 434 -8.01 17.10 4.38
CA THR A 434 -7.74 17.68 5.69
C THR A 434 -6.78 18.86 5.58
N ILE A 435 -5.77 18.75 4.71
CA ILE A 435 -4.80 19.83 4.45
C ILE A 435 -5.49 21.01 3.75
N ASP A 436 -6.27 20.76 2.70
CA ASP A 436 -6.99 21.78 1.94
C ASP A 436 -8.03 22.52 2.82
N GLN A 437 -8.77 21.79 3.66
CA GLN A 437 -9.70 22.42 4.61
C GLN A 437 -8.97 23.29 5.64
N ALA A 438 -7.83 22.82 6.16
CA ALA A 438 -7.03 23.60 7.10
C ALA A 438 -6.52 24.90 6.44
N LEU A 439 -6.13 24.84 5.17
CA LEU A 439 -5.74 26.02 4.39
C LEU A 439 -6.93 26.98 4.18
N GLN A 440 -8.10 26.45 3.80
CA GLN A 440 -9.32 27.25 3.61
C GLN A 440 -9.82 27.93 4.90
N ARG A 441 -9.65 27.26 6.05
CA ARG A 441 -9.98 27.82 7.37
C ARG A 441 -8.91 28.78 7.91
N GLY A 442 -7.76 28.89 7.24
CA GLY A 442 -6.61 29.67 7.71
C GLY A 442 -5.92 29.10 8.95
N GLU A 443 -6.09 27.80 9.23
CA GLU A 443 -5.40 27.08 10.30
C GLU A 443 -3.91 26.86 9.96
N ILE A 444 -3.62 26.71 8.66
CA ILE A 444 -2.27 26.70 8.08
C ILE A 444 -2.17 27.75 6.96
N SER A 445 -0.97 28.28 6.74
CA SER A 445 -0.66 29.15 5.59
C SER A 445 0.03 28.35 4.47
N GLU A 446 0.28 28.98 3.31
CA GLU A 446 1.11 28.38 2.24
C GLU A 446 2.49 27.96 2.76
N LYS A 447 3.07 28.70 3.71
CA LYS A 447 4.33 28.33 4.37
C LYS A 447 4.18 27.08 5.25
N GLY A 448 2.99 26.84 5.79
CA GLY A 448 2.66 25.61 6.49
C GLY A 448 2.70 24.41 5.53
N LEU A 449 2.17 24.55 4.31
CA LEU A 449 2.24 23.52 3.28
C LEU A 449 3.69 23.25 2.84
N GLU A 450 4.47 24.30 2.58
CA GLU A 450 5.91 24.17 2.29
C GLU A 450 6.66 23.43 3.41
N CYS A 451 6.27 23.66 4.68
CA CYS A 451 6.85 22.99 5.83
C CYS A 451 6.54 21.48 5.85
N LEU A 452 5.33 21.05 5.43
CA LEU A 452 4.99 19.64 5.27
C LEU A 452 5.85 18.97 4.18
N GLU A 453 6.02 19.63 3.05
CA GLU A 453 6.89 19.15 1.96
C GLU A 453 8.35 19.06 2.42
N GLU A 454 8.83 20.04 3.19
CA GLU A 454 10.17 20.06 3.76
C GLU A 454 10.41 18.88 4.72
N ILE A 455 9.39 18.46 5.48
CA ILE A 455 9.48 17.28 6.37
C ILE A 455 9.72 16.01 5.55
N GLU A 456 8.87 15.75 4.55
CA GLU A 456 9.00 14.55 3.69
C GLU A 456 10.33 14.57 2.92
N ALA A 457 10.75 15.74 2.41
CA ALA A 457 12.05 15.91 1.76
C ALA A 457 13.23 15.63 2.71
N THR A 458 13.13 16.02 3.99
CA THR A 458 14.16 15.74 5.01
C THR A 458 14.27 14.24 5.27
N VAL A 459 13.14 13.54 5.42
CA VAL A 459 13.09 12.09 5.57
C VAL A 459 13.72 11.38 4.37
N SER A 460 13.34 11.78 3.15
CA SER A 460 13.85 11.20 1.92
C SER A 460 15.35 11.46 1.73
N LYS A 461 15.83 12.67 2.02
CA LYS A 461 17.26 13.03 1.98
C LYS A 461 18.10 12.22 2.97
N ALA A 462 17.52 11.82 4.11
CA ALA A 462 18.15 10.91 5.06
C ALA A 462 18.20 9.45 4.57
N GLY A 463 17.66 9.15 3.38
CA GLY A 463 17.63 7.81 2.79
C GLY A 463 16.61 6.88 3.43
N LEU A 464 15.64 7.41 4.17
CA LEU A 464 14.58 6.64 4.82
C LEU A 464 13.42 6.41 3.83
N GLN A 465 12.95 5.18 3.74
CA GLN A 465 11.87 4.76 2.85
C GLN A 465 10.73 4.13 3.65
N ASP A 466 9.51 4.36 3.20
CA ASP A 466 8.32 3.86 3.88
C ASP A 466 8.10 2.35 3.63
N ALA A 467 8.14 1.56 4.71
CA ALA A 467 8.03 0.11 4.62
C ALA A 467 6.67 -0.38 4.12
N TRP A 468 5.59 0.36 4.38
CA TRP A 468 4.26 0.04 3.85
C TRP A 468 4.24 0.19 2.34
N LEU A 469 4.76 1.31 1.83
CA LEU A 469 4.78 1.60 0.41
C LEU A 469 5.66 0.60 -0.36
N LEU A 470 6.86 0.31 0.17
CA LEU A 470 7.76 -0.70 -0.39
C LEU A 470 7.12 -2.09 -0.42
N SER A 471 6.39 -2.47 0.63
CA SER A 471 5.68 -3.77 0.68
C SER A 471 4.50 -3.82 -0.29
N ARG A 472 3.81 -2.70 -0.52
CA ARG A 472 2.73 -2.59 -1.52
C ARG A 472 3.27 -2.75 -2.94
N VAL A 473 4.23 -1.93 -3.33
CA VAL A 473 4.76 -1.89 -4.70
C VAL A 473 5.60 -3.14 -5.01
N GLY A 474 6.38 -3.61 -4.04
CA GLY A 474 7.29 -4.74 -4.16
C GLY A 474 6.61 -6.12 -4.11
N PRO A 475 7.41 -7.20 -4.00
CA PRO A 475 6.99 -8.59 -4.00
C PRO A 475 6.49 -9.05 -2.62
N GLY A 476 6.39 -8.14 -1.65
CA GLY A 476 5.97 -8.42 -0.29
C GLY A 476 4.46 -8.57 -0.14
N GLU A 477 4.01 -9.10 0.99
CA GLU A 477 2.59 -9.18 1.31
C GLU A 477 2.17 -7.90 2.06
N SER A 478 1.35 -7.05 1.45
CA SER A 478 0.65 -5.96 2.16
C SER A 478 -0.80 -6.38 2.35
N SER A 479 -1.18 -6.74 3.57
CA SER A 479 -2.52 -7.26 3.88
C SER A 479 -3.55 -6.15 4.11
N SER A 480 -3.34 -4.94 3.58
CA SER A 480 -4.30 -3.83 3.62
C SER A 480 -5.48 -4.08 2.66
N THR A 481 -6.05 -5.29 2.67
CA THR A 481 -7.20 -5.65 1.83
C THR A 481 -8.51 -5.15 2.42
N ILE A 482 -8.51 -4.60 3.63
CA ILE A 482 -9.66 -3.87 4.15
C ILE A 482 -9.52 -2.41 3.75
N GLY A 483 -9.96 -2.22 2.51
CA GLY A 483 -10.22 -0.97 1.82
C GLY A 483 -11.15 -1.27 0.66
N ASN A 484 -12.07 -2.24 0.83
CA ASN A 484 -13.20 -2.51 -0.07
C ASN A 484 -14.22 -1.34 0.00
N HIS A 485 -13.73 -0.10 -0.02
CA HIS A 485 -14.55 1.06 -0.34
C HIS A 485 -14.67 1.07 -1.86
N GLU A 486 -15.59 0.21 -2.30
CA GLU A 486 -16.19 0.24 -3.62
C GLU A 486 -16.69 1.67 -3.85
N SER A 487 -16.10 2.35 -4.83
CA SER A 487 -16.70 3.50 -5.52
C SER A 487 -17.27 4.67 -4.71
N ASP A 488 -16.92 4.85 -3.44
CA ASP A 488 -17.40 6.03 -2.72
C ASP A 488 -16.73 7.30 -3.27
N LEU A 489 -17.58 8.20 -3.78
CA LEU A 489 -17.30 9.60 -4.11
C LEU A 489 -16.62 10.37 -2.96
N GLY A 490 -16.56 9.81 -1.76
CA GLY A 490 -15.98 10.41 -0.56
C GLY A 490 -14.48 10.15 -0.33
N LEU A 491 -13.71 9.58 -1.26
CA LEU A 491 -12.27 9.32 -1.08
C LEU A 491 -11.39 10.49 -1.55
N TYR A 492 -10.31 10.74 -0.82
CA TYR A 492 -9.28 11.77 -1.11
C TYR A 492 -7.87 11.17 -1.20
N GLU A 493 -6.92 11.94 -1.73
CA GLU A 493 -5.53 11.52 -1.83
C GLU A 493 -4.90 11.35 -0.44
N GLY A 494 -4.04 10.33 -0.28
CA GLY A 494 -3.29 10.13 0.96
C GLY A 494 -4.09 9.55 2.14
N GLU A 495 -5.33 9.11 1.90
CA GLU A 495 -6.16 8.35 2.85
C GLU A 495 -5.93 6.83 2.76
N GLN A 496 -4.85 6.39 2.11
CA GLN A 496 -4.52 4.97 1.96
C GLN A 496 -3.58 4.50 3.07
N GLY A 497 -3.82 3.29 3.58
CA GLY A 497 -3.00 2.71 4.66
C GLY A 497 -3.21 3.39 6.02
N VAL A 498 -4.40 3.94 6.24
CA VAL A 498 -4.77 4.77 7.40
C VAL A 498 -4.60 4.00 8.70
N THR A 499 -3.96 4.64 9.67
CA THR A 499 -3.73 4.07 11.00
C THR A 499 -4.60 4.77 12.04
N PHE A 500 -5.11 5.95 11.74
CA PHE A 500 -6.09 6.71 12.51
C PHE A 500 -7.33 6.92 11.63
N ASP A 501 -8.46 6.32 11.97
CA ASP A 501 -9.66 6.35 11.13
C ASP A 501 -10.91 6.77 11.90
N PRO A 502 -11.24 8.08 11.94
CA PRO A 502 -12.45 8.59 12.57
C PRO A 502 -13.78 8.10 11.98
N ILE A 503 -13.77 7.49 10.79
CA ILE A 503 -14.99 6.98 10.14
C ILE A 503 -15.36 5.61 10.72
N SER A 504 -14.36 4.74 10.92
CA SER A 504 -14.57 3.36 11.41
C SER A 504 -14.22 3.15 12.89
N ASN A 505 -13.50 4.08 13.52
CA ASN A 505 -13.05 3.99 14.91
C ASN A 505 -13.69 5.09 15.78
N THR A 506 -14.51 4.67 16.75
CA THR A 506 -15.24 5.57 17.66
C THR A 506 -14.33 6.37 18.60
N LEU A 507 -13.19 5.82 19.02
CA LEU A 507 -12.20 6.53 19.84
C LEU A 507 -11.44 7.58 19.02
N ALA A 508 -11.11 7.26 17.77
CA ALA A 508 -10.55 8.23 16.84
C ALA A 508 -11.55 9.37 16.59
N ALA A 509 -12.82 9.04 16.34
CA ALA A 509 -13.89 10.01 16.15
C ALA A 509 -14.05 10.96 17.35
N ALA A 510 -13.95 10.44 18.58
CA ALA A 510 -14.01 11.26 19.80
C ALA A 510 -12.80 12.19 19.97
N SER A 511 -11.67 11.84 19.35
CA SER A 511 -10.41 12.60 19.44
C SER A 511 -10.31 13.75 18.43
N VAL A 512 -11.18 13.78 17.42
CA VAL A 512 -11.25 14.87 16.43
C VAL A 512 -12.44 15.80 16.67
N GLY A 513 -12.21 17.11 16.50
CA GLY A 513 -13.28 18.11 16.54
C GLY A 513 -14.21 18.05 15.31
N ALA A 514 -15.22 18.93 15.26
CA ALA A 514 -16.31 18.96 14.26
C ALA A 514 -15.92 19.12 12.77
N GLY A 515 -14.64 18.99 12.40
CA GLY A 515 -14.15 19.06 11.04
C GLY A 515 -12.93 18.18 10.74
N GLY A 516 -12.57 17.23 11.62
CA GLY A 516 -11.39 16.37 11.49
C GLY A 516 -11.68 14.91 11.12
N ASN A 517 -12.88 14.60 10.63
CA ASN A 517 -13.39 13.21 10.52
C ASN A 517 -12.82 12.43 9.33
N ARG A 518 -11.61 12.72 8.87
CA ARG A 518 -11.00 12.04 7.73
C ARG A 518 -9.89 11.08 8.17
N PRO A 519 -9.80 9.90 7.55
CA PRO A 519 -8.73 8.94 7.83
C PRO A 519 -7.33 9.51 7.60
N GLN A 520 -6.39 9.20 8.47
CA GLN A 520 -4.99 9.63 8.42
C GLN A 520 -4.02 8.46 8.59
N ARG A 521 -2.84 8.58 7.98
CA ARG A 521 -1.73 7.63 8.14
C ARG A 521 -0.62 8.24 8.99
N TYR A 522 -0.84 8.22 10.29
CA TYR A 522 0.06 8.78 11.29
C TYR A 522 1.19 7.82 11.67
N ASP A 523 0.90 6.53 11.83
CA ASP A 523 1.91 5.54 12.21
C ASP A 523 2.68 5.08 10.98
N ARG A 524 4.01 5.14 11.07
CA ARG A 524 4.91 4.72 9.99
C ARG A 524 6.08 3.90 10.53
N ILE A 525 6.57 2.98 9.71
CA ILE A 525 7.85 2.30 9.88
C ILE A 525 8.69 2.66 8.65
N LEU A 526 9.79 3.38 8.88
CA LEU A 526 10.73 3.82 7.86
C LEU A 526 12.02 3.02 7.98
N VAL A 527 12.61 2.63 6.85
CA VAL A 527 13.85 1.84 6.77
C VAL A 527 14.87 2.52 5.87
N THR A 528 16.16 2.44 6.20
CA THR A 528 17.21 3.02 5.34
C THR A 528 17.37 2.23 4.03
N LYS A 529 17.43 2.94 2.89
CA LYS A 529 17.59 2.36 1.53
C LYS A 529 18.83 1.46 1.37
N SER A 530 19.90 1.75 2.12
CA SER A 530 21.16 0.99 2.08
C SER A 530 21.15 -0.26 2.98
N ALA A 531 20.11 -0.48 3.78
CA ALA A 531 20.03 -1.62 4.66
C ALA A 531 19.82 -2.92 3.85
N GLN A 532 20.52 -4.00 4.22
CA GLN A 532 20.25 -5.34 3.68
C GLN A 532 18.86 -5.86 4.10
N LEU A 533 18.21 -5.23 5.09
CA LEU A 533 16.86 -5.57 5.55
C LEU A 533 15.81 -4.86 4.69
N TYR A 534 15.12 -5.61 3.84
CA TYR A 534 14.06 -5.09 2.97
C TYR A 534 12.67 -5.46 3.51
N PRO A 535 11.67 -4.55 3.41
CA PRO A 535 10.26 -4.85 3.71
C PRO A 535 9.73 -5.98 2.84
N HIS A 536 9.29 -7.05 3.47
CA HIS A 536 8.72 -8.24 2.81
C HIS A 536 7.27 -8.50 3.21
N GLY A 537 6.83 -8.01 4.35
CA GLY A 537 5.43 -8.07 4.75
C GLY A 537 5.03 -6.84 5.54
N PHE A 538 3.82 -6.36 5.33
CA PHE A 538 3.23 -5.28 6.10
C PHE A 538 1.76 -5.57 6.38
N ASN A 539 1.36 -5.45 7.63
CA ASN A 539 -0.04 -5.63 8.02
C ASN A 539 -0.43 -4.67 9.14
N MET A 540 -1.74 -4.56 9.34
CA MET A 540 -2.33 -3.83 10.45
C MET A 540 -2.93 -4.81 11.46
N PHE A 541 -3.14 -4.35 12.70
CA PHE A 541 -3.79 -5.11 13.77
C PHE A 541 -4.58 -4.20 14.72
N GLY A 542 -5.41 -4.80 15.57
CA GLY A 542 -6.32 -4.09 16.48
C GLY A 542 -7.71 -3.79 15.91
N GLN A 543 -7.91 -3.97 14.61
CA GLN A 543 -9.22 -3.95 13.96
C GLN A 543 -9.99 -5.24 14.29
N ALA A 544 -11.06 -5.17 15.08
CA ALA A 544 -11.95 -6.31 15.32
C ALA A 544 -12.62 -6.69 14.00
N MET A 545 -12.34 -7.89 13.47
CA MET A 545 -12.93 -8.38 12.22
C MET A 545 -13.77 -9.62 12.51
N ASP A 546 -15.08 -9.53 12.30
CA ASP A 546 -15.91 -10.73 12.13
C ASP A 546 -15.66 -11.36 10.76
N THR A 547 -15.99 -12.65 10.62
CA THR A 547 -15.96 -13.41 9.35
C THR A 547 -16.86 -12.81 8.25
N SER A 548 -17.74 -11.87 8.60
CA SER A 548 -18.61 -11.07 7.71
C SER A 548 -18.05 -9.69 7.36
N GLY A 549 -16.91 -9.28 7.91
CA GLY A 549 -16.33 -7.94 7.71
C GLY A 549 -16.99 -6.81 8.52
N SER A 550 -17.87 -7.12 9.47
CA SER A 550 -18.42 -6.14 10.42
C SER A 550 -17.57 -6.02 11.69
N ILE A 551 -17.39 -4.78 12.18
CA ILE A 551 -16.68 -4.47 13.42
C ILE A 551 -17.59 -4.88 14.60
N SER A 552 -17.20 -5.90 15.36
CA SER A 552 -18.04 -6.48 16.43
C SER A 552 -17.64 -6.09 17.85
N GLN A 553 -16.52 -5.40 18.04
CA GLN A 553 -16.05 -4.93 19.34
C GLN A 553 -15.63 -3.46 19.28
N ASP A 554 -15.85 -2.74 20.39
CA ASP A 554 -15.33 -1.38 20.56
C ASP A 554 -13.80 -1.37 20.42
N PRO A 555 -13.23 -0.40 19.67
CA PRO A 555 -11.80 -0.33 19.46
C PRO A 555 -11.07 -0.08 20.79
N ALA A 556 -9.93 -0.76 21.00
CA ALA A 556 -9.13 -0.61 22.21
C ALA A 556 -8.24 0.65 22.22
N SER A 557 -7.98 1.20 21.04
CA SER A 557 -7.18 2.40 20.81
C SER A 557 -7.80 3.22 19.68
N ASP A 558 -7.54 4.53 19.63
CA ASP A 558 -7.88 5.42 18.52
C ASP A 558 -7.01 5.19 17.27
N HIS A 559 -5.94 4.41 17.41
CA HIS A 559 -5.09 3.97 16.31
C HIS A 559 -5.19 2.46 16.08
N TRP A 560 -4.91 2.05 14.85
CA TRP A 560 -4.64 0.69 14.44
C TRP A 560 -3.13 0.43 14.45
N GLY A 561 -2.70 -0.65 15.09
CA GLY A 561 -1.29 -1.01 15.14
C GLY A 561 -0.76 -1.45 13.78
N ILE A 562 0.51 -1.19 13.51
CA ILE A 562 1.19 -1.58 12.27
C ILE A 562 2.33 -2.55 12.54
N ARG A 563 2.57 -3.48 11.62
CA ARG A 563 3.61 -4.50 11.72
C ARG A 563 4.32 -4.65 10.37
N CYS A 564 5.64 -4.70 10.41
CA CYS A 564 6.49 -4.98 9.25
C CYS A 564 7.39 -6.19 9.48
N LEU A 565 7.39 -7.11 8.52
CA LEU A 565 8.37 -8.18 8.37
C LEU A 565 9.48 -7.70 7.43
N LEU A 566 10.70 -7.67 7.95
CA LEU A 566 11.92 -7.35 7.23
C LEU A 566 12.71 -8.64 6.99
N MET A 567 13.24 -8.81 5.78
CA MET A 567 14.05 -9.96 5.38
C MET A 567 15.43 -9.49 4.89
N LEU A 568 16.48 -10.28 5.10
CA LEU A 568 17.79 -10.00 4.50
C LEU A 568 17.73 -10.24 2.98
N SER A 569 18.15 -9.25 2.18
CA SER A 569 18.21 -9.39 0.73
C SER A 569 19.20 -10.49 0.35
N PRO A 570 18.81 -11.49 -0.47
CA PRO A 570 19.78 -12.41 -1.03
C PRO A 570 20.80 -11.60 -1.83
N SER A 571 22.09 -11.90 -1.64
CA SER A 571 23.28 -11.10 -1.99
C SER A 571 23.47 -10.70 -3.47
N ASN A 572 22.44 -10.75 -4.31
CA ASN A 572 22.43 -10.37 -5.72
C ASN A 572 21.12 -9.67 -6.17
N VAL A 573 20.23 -9.28 -5.26
CA VAL A 573 19.01 -8.54 -5.60
C VAL A 573 19.06 -7.17 -4.95
N GLY A 574 19.93 -6.30 -5.47
CA GLY A 574 19.65 -4.87 -5.36
C GLY A 574 18.26 -4.66 -5.94
N VAL A 575 17.38 -3.95 -5.22
CA VAL A 575 16.18 -3.34 -5.82
C VAL A 575 16.63 -2.15 -6.68
N GLU A 576 17.65 -2.36 -7.51
CA GLU A 576 17.76 -1.59 -8.73
C GLU A 576 16.65 -2.15 -9.61
N ILE A 577 15.71 -1.28 -10.00
CA ILE A 577 14.86 -1.58 -11.15
C ILE A 577 15.83 -2.06 -12.22
N PRO A 578 15.72 -3.31 -12.70
CA PRO A 578 16.72 -3.85 -13.60
C PRO A 578 16.85 -2.83 -14.72
N SER A 579 18.08 -2.39 -14.96
CA SER A 579 18.50 -1.61 -16.12
C SER A 579 18.38 -2.49 -17.37
N SER A 580 17.23 -3.15 -17.53
CA SER A 580 16.85 -3.78 -18.77
C SER A 580 16.77 -2.66 -19.77
N SER A 581 17.52 -2.79 -20.86
CA SER A 581 17.50 -1.87 -22.01
C SER A 581 16.09 -1.65 -22.59
N LYS A 582 15.09 -2.41 -22.14
CA LYS A 582 13.68 -2.37 -22.56
C LYS A 582 12.79 -1.41 -21.77
N PHE A 583 13.16 -1.02 -20.53
CA PHE A 583 12.35 -0.10 -19.72
C PHE A 583 12.82 1.35 -19.91
N GLN A 584 11.89 2.26 -20.21
CA GLN A 584 12.16 3.68 -20.26
C GLN A 584 11.90 4.30 -18.89
N GLU A 585 12.90 4.97 -18.32
CA GLU A 585 12.77 5.65 -17.04
C GLU A 585 11.63 6.69 -17.07
N ILE A 586 10.78 6.65 -16.06
CA ILE A 586 9.66 7.58 -15.87
C ILE A 586 10.11 8.61 -14.84
N ASN A 587 10.12 9.87 -15.24
CA ASN A 587 10.58 10.97 -14.38
C ASN A 587 9.38 11.82 -13.94
N LEU A 588 9.38 12.27 -12.69
CA LEU A 588 8.38 13.19 -12.16
C LEU A 588 8.38 14.51 -12.92
N ARG A 589 7.19 14.94 -13.34
CA ARG A 589 6.91 16.27 -13.87
C ARG A 589 5.84 16.91 -13.00
N LYS A 590 6.21 17.98 -12.29
CA LYS A 590 5.27 18.76 -11.49
C LYS A 590 4.25 19.44 -12.39
N ALA A 591 2.97 19.35 -12.02
CA ALA A 591 1.91 20.10 -12.65
C ALA A 591 2.07 21.60 -12.33
N ALA A 592 1.68 22.47 -13.28
CA ALA A 592 1.63 23.89 -12.99
C ALA A 592 0.55 24.19 -11.92
N PRO A 593 0.75 25.19 -11.04
CA PRO A 593 -0.25 25.53 -10.02
C PRO A 593 -1.63 25.90 -10.60
N THR A 594 -1.67 26.34 -11.87
CA THR A 594 -2.88 26.71 -12.61
C THR A 594 -3.84 25.55 -12.85
N TRP A 595 -3.38 24.30 -12.71
CA TRP A 595 -4.22 23.11 -12.85
C TRP A 595 -5.17 22.93 -11.66
N GLY A 596 -4.98 23.61 -10.54
CA GLY A 596 -5.90 23.55 -9.41
C GLY A 596 -5.76 22.29 -8.55
N SER A 597 -6.59 22.20 -7.51
CA SER A 597 -6.53 21.14 -6.50
C SER A 597 -7.06 19.79 -7.01
N PHE A 598 -6.80 18.71 -6.25
CA PHE A 598 -7.40 17.39 -6.50
C PHE A 598 -8.93 17.46 -6.58
N GLU A 599 -9.55 18.29 -5.75
CA GLU A 599 -10.99 18.47 -5.72
C GLU A 599 -11.53 19.12 -6.99
N GLU A 600 -10.81 20.07 -7.56
CA GLU A 600 -11.20 20.70 -8.82
C GLU A 600 -11.13 19.71 -9.99
N LEU A 601 -10.07 18.89 -10.04
CA LEU A 601 -9.95 17.80 -11.01
C LEU A 601 -11.13 16.82 -10.86
N LYS A 602 -11.40 16.35 -9.64
CA LYS A 602 -12.50 15.42 -9.35
C LYS A 602 -13.86 16.02 -9.68
N ALA A 603 -14.12 17.27 -9.28
CA ALA A 603 -15.35 18.00 -9.56
C ALA A 603 -15.59 18.13 -11.08
N SER A 604 -14.53 18.39 -11.86
CA SER A 604 -14.64 18.43 -13.32
C SER A 604 -15.09 17.10 -13.92
N LEU A 605 -14.62 15.97 -13.39
CA LEU A 605 -15.04 14.65 -13.85
C LEU A 605 -16.48 14.31 -13.42
N VAL A 606 -16.87 14.73 -12.21
CA VAL A 606 -18.25 14.58 -11.70
C VAL A 606 -19.22 15.36 -12.58
N SER A 607 -18.92 16.62 -12.93
CA SER A 607 -19.79 17.44 -13.79
C SER A 607 -19.97 16.86 -15.20
N ASN A 608 -19.08 15.96 -15.62
CA ASN A 608 -19.12 15.30 -16.94
C ASN A 608 -19.72 13.89 -16.91
N GLY A 609 -20.32 13.47 -15.80
CA GLY A 609 -20.90 12.12 -15.64
C GLY A 609 -19.85 10.99 -15.71
N GLN A 610 -18.57 11.31 -15.48
CA GLN A 610 -17.49 10.31 -15.46
C GLN A 610 -17.34 9.64 -14.10
N PHE A 611 -18.04 10.16 -13.09
CA PHE A 611 -18.17 9.53 -11.79
C PHE A 611 -19.60 9.02 -11.58
N PRO A 612 -19.77 7.82 -11.03
CA PRO A 612 -21.08 7.35 -10.63
C PRO A 612 -21.60 8.12 -9.42
N SER A 613 -22.92 8.26 -9.33
CA SER A 613 -23.58 8.78 -8.12
C SER A 613 -23.57 7.75 -6.99
N THR A 614 -23.80 8.18 -5.75
CA THR A 614 -23.98 7.25 -4.61
C THR A 614 -25.10 6.25 -4.87
N SER A 615 -26.22 6.70 -5.47
CA SER A 615 -27.32 5.84 -5.88
C SER A 615 -26.89 4.79 -6.91
N ASP A 616 -26.07 5.17 -7.90
CA ASP A 616 -25.53 4.22 -8.89
C ASP A 616 -24.66 3.14 -8.23
N ALA A 617 -23.91 3.48 -7.19
CA ALA A 617 -23.05 2.56 -6.45
C ALA A 617 -23.88 1.59 -5.62
N GLU A 618 -24.86 2.09 -4.85
CA GLU A 618 -25.80 1.29 -4.06
C GLU A 618 -26.57 0.31 -4.96
N LEU A 619 -27.11 0.77 -6.09
CA LEU A 619 -27.84 -0.08 -7.04
C LEU A 619 -26.98 -1.22 -7.59
N ARG A 620 -25.71 -0.96 -7.91
CA ARG A 620 -24.77 -2.00 -8.39
C ARG A 620 -24.38 -2.98 -7.30
N GLN A 621 -24.15 -2.51 -6.08
CA GLN A 621 -23.89 -3.37 -4.92
C GLN A 621 -25.07 -4.31 -4.65
N GLU A 622 -26.30 -3.78 -4.68
CA GLU A 622 -27.51 -4.59 -4.53
C GLU A 622 -27.67 -5.59 -5.67
N ALA A 623 -27.35 -5.22 -6.91
CA ALA A 623 -27.41 -6.12 -8.07
C ALA A 623 -26.37 -7.25 -7.97
N VAL A 624 -25.14 -6.96 -7.55
CA VAL A 624 -24.09 -7.96 -7.29
C VAL A 624 -24.51 -8.89 -6.15
N ALA A 625 -25.03 -8.35 -5.05
CA ALA A 625 -25.51 -9.14 -3.91
C ALA A 625 -26.69 -10.05 -4.30
N LEU A 626 -27.58 -9.59 -5.19
CA LEU A 626 -28.67 -10.38 -5.73
C LEU A 626 -28.17 -11.53 -6.60
N LEU A 627 -27.19 -11.28 -7.49
CA LEU A 627 -26.56 -12.32 -8.29
C LEU A 627 -25.85 -13.35 -7.41
N GLN A 628 -25.11 -12.88 -6.41
CA GLN A 628 -24.39 -13.71 -5.45
C GLN A 628 -25.35 -14.64 -4.70
N ARG A 629 -26.43 -14.09 -4.13
CA ARG A 629 -27.46 -14.86 -3.42
C ARG A 629 -28.10 -15.90 -4.34
N THR A 630 -28.47 -15.50 -5.55
CA THR A 630 -29.11 -16.39 -6.53
C THR A 630 -28.24 -17.59 -6.91
N LEU A 631 -26.94 -17.36 -7.13
CA LEU A 631 -26.02 -18.42 -7.53
C LEU A 631 -25.54 -19.28 -6.35
N LEU A 632 -25.26 -18.67 -5.19
CA LEU A 632 -24.60 -19.31 -4.05
C LEU A 632 -25.55 -19.94 -3.03
N ASP A 633 -26.83 -19.52 -2.96
CA ASP A 633 -27.76 -20.11 -2.00
C ASP A 633 -27.97 -21.60 -2.33
N ASN A 634 -27.74 -22.45 -1.33
CA ASN A 634 -28.11 -23.86 -1.40
C ASN A 634 -29.63 -23.92 -1.26
N ASP A 635 -30.33 -24.56 -2.21
CA ASP A 635 -31.73 -24.92 -2.02
C ASP A 635 -31.77 -25.80 -0.75
N ALA A 636 -32.19 -25.22 0.38
CA ALA A 636 -32.42 -25.90 1.63
C ALA A 636 -33.69 -26.75 1.50
N THR A 637 -33.60 -27.80 0.68
CA THR A 637 -34.45 -28.98 0.81
C THR A 637 -33.56 -30.06 1.38
N ASP A 638 -33.73 -30.31 2.67
CA ASP A 638 -33.26 -31.48 3.38
C ASP A 638 -33.49 -32.74 2.54
N ASP A 639 -32.43 -33.24 1.90
CA ASP A 639 -32.30 -34.68 1.72
C ASP A 639 -30.84 -35.06 1.93
N ALA A 640 -30.60 -35.61 3.12
CA ALA A 640 -29.29 -35.94 3.65
C ALA A 640 -28.70 -37.15 2.93
N GLY A 641 -27.50 -36.98 2.37
CA GLY A 641 -26.58 -38.10 2.14
C GLY A 641 -25.87 -38.09 0.78
N LYS A 642 -24.58 -37.73 0.79
CA LYS A 642 -23.56 -38.03 -0.25
C LYS A 642 -23.56 -37.22 -1.56
N ARG A 643 -24.09 -35.99 -1.63
CA ARG A 643 -23.74 -35.07 -2.73
C ARG A 643 -22.60 -34.14 -2.30
N SER A 644 -21.49 -34.18 -3.04
CA SER A 644 -20.35 -33.28 -2.88
C SER A 644 -20.85 -31.83 -2.83
N GLN A 645 -20.56 -31.12 -1.74
CA GLN A 645 -20.99 -29.73 -1.56
C GLN A 645 -20.43 -28.87 -2.69
N VAL A 646 -21.32 -28.22 -3.44
CA VAL A 646 -20.94 -27.30 -4.52
C VAL A 646 -20.34 -26.05 -3.89
N GLN A 647 -19.07 -25.78 -4.17
CA GLN A 647 -18.38 -24.60 -3.68
C GLN A 647 -18.19 -23.63 -4.84
N LEU A 648 -18.74 -22.43 -4.68
CA LEU A 648 -18.71 -21.36 -5.67
C LEU A 648 -18.28 -20.05 -5.00
N VAL A 649 -17.50 -19.26 -5.72
CA VAL A 649 -17.08 -17.92 -5.34
C VAL A 649 -17.40 -17.00 -6.50
N LEU A 650 -18.11 -15.90 -6.24
CA LEU A 650 -18.38 -14.86 -7.24
C LEU A 650 -17.42 -13.69 -7.02
N ILE A 651 -16.69 -13.30 -8.06
CA ILE A 651 -15.67 -12.24 -8.01
C ILE A 651 -16.03 -11.19 -9.06
N PRO A 652 -16.48 -9.98 -8.67
CA PRO A 652 -16.57 -8.86 -9.60
C PRO A 652 -15.17 -8.45 -10.08
N VAL A 653 -14.99 -8.39 -11.40
CA VAL A 653 -13.71 -8.07 -12.07
C VAL A 653 -13.85 -6.84 -12.97
N GLY A 654 -12.85 -6.58 -13.81
CA GLY A 654 -12.91 -5.50 -14.78
C GLY A 654 -12.96 -4.10 -14.16
N SER A 655 -13.69 -3.19 -14.82
CA SER A 655 -13.78 -1.79 -14.41
C SER A 655 -14.46 -1.62 -13.06
N PHE A 656 -15.50 -2.43 -12.79
CA PHE A 656 -16.20 -2.47 -11.52
C PHE A 656 -15.27 -2.95 -10.40
N GLY A 657 -14.57 -4.07 -10.62
CA GLY A 657 -13.58 -4.59 -9.69
C GLY A 657 -12.45 -3.59 -9.36
N LEU A 658 -11.95 -2.82 -10.32
CA LEU A 658 -10.94 -1.79 -10.04
C LEU A 658 -11.50 -0.50 -9.44
N GLY A 659 -12.82 -0.28 -9.51
CA GLY A 659 -13.47 0.96 -9.10
C GLY A 659 -13.25 2.12 -10.07
N VAL A 660 -13.10 1.82 -11.37
CA VAL A 660 -12.92 2.80 -12.47
C VAL A 660 -14.10 2.74 -13.46
N TRP A 661 -15.28 2.45 -12.93
CA TRP A 661 -16.53 2.31 -13.66
C TRP A 661 -17.32 3.62 -13.69
N THR A 662 -18.22 3.75 -14.66
CA THR A 662 -19.15 4.89 -14.84
C THR A 662 -20.59 4.38 -14.83
N SER A 663 -21.60 5.26 -14.75
CA SER A 663 -23.02 4.88 -14.76
C SER A 663 -23.44 4.01 -15.96
N LEU A 664 -22.72 4.12 -17.09
CA LEU A 664 -22.94 3.33 -18.30
C LEU A 664 -22.12 2.01 -18.36
N SER A 665 -21.25 1.76 -17.39
CA SER A 665 -20.40 0.57 -17.38
C SER A 665 -21.18 -0.68 -16.94
N ASP A 666 -20.89 -1.79 -17.59
CA ASP A 666 -21.30 -3.16 -17.22
C ASP A 666 -20.52 -3.67 -16.00
N ILE A 667 -20.98 -4.81 -15.46
CA ILE A 667 -20.31 -5.52 -14.37
C ILE A 667 -19.81 -6.88 -14.89
N ASP A 668 -18.50 -7.00 -15.03
CA ASP A 668 -17.83 -8.27 -15.29
C ASP A 668 -17.78 -9.12 -14.00
N CYS A 669 -18.26 -10.35 -14.06
CA CYS A 669 -18.29 -11.28 -12.95
C CYS A 669 -17.61 -12.60 -13.33
N LEU A 670 -16.60 -13.00 -12.55
CA LEU A 670 -16.00 -14.33 -12.63
C LEU A 670 -16.52 -15.19 -11.48
N CYS A 671 -17.21 -16.27 -11.81
CA CYS A 671 -17.51 -17.33 -10.85
C CYS A 671 -16.43 -18.42 -10.89
N VAL A 672 -15.91 -18.82 -9.72
CA VAL A 672 -14.90 -19.86 -9.57
C VAL A 672 -15.47 -20.99 -8.72
N GLY A 673 -15.29 -22.24 -9.12
CA GLY A 673 -15.84 -23.36 -8.35
C GLY A 673 -15.22 -24.72 -8.56
N ASN A 674 -15.82 -25.73 -7.92
CA ASN A 674 -15.37 -27.12 -7.94
C ASN A 674 -16.14 -28.03 -8.92
N ILE A 675 -17.03 -27.49 -9.75
CA ILE A 675 -17.84 -28.25 -10.72
C ILE A 675 -17.41 -27.97 -12.17
N SER A 676 -17.89 -28.77 -13.12
CA SER A 676 -17.61 -28.55 -14.55
C SER A 676 -18.34 -27.31 -15.08
N SER A 677 -17.79 -26.66 -16.12
CA SER A 677 -18.44 -25.50 -16.76
C SER A 677 -19.84 -25.81 -17.27
N LYS A 678 -20.05 -26.98 -17.88
CA LYS A 678 -21.37 -27.44 -18.33
C LYS A 678 -22.36 -27.50 -17.16
N THR A 679 -21.98 -28.17 -16.07
CA THR A 679 -22.82 -28.28 -14.88
C THR A 679 -23.13 -26.91 -14.28
N PHE A 680 -22.14 -26.02 -14.20
CA PHE A 680 -22.35 -24.67 -13.70
C PHE A 680 -23.38 -23.90 -14.52
N PHE A 681 -23.23 -23.82 -15.85
CA PHE A 681 -24.14 -23.01 -16.67
C PHE A 681 -25.56 -23.58 -16.68
N SER A 682 -25.74 -24.91 -16.68
CA SER A 682 -27.07 -25.51 -16.53
C SER A 682 -27.75 -25.11 -15.22
N LEU A 683 -27.02 -25.21 -14.09
CA LEU A 683 -27.54 -24.83 -12.77
C LEU A 683 -27.77 -23.31 -12.66
N ALA A 684 -26.86 -22.51 -13.20
CA ALA A 684 -26.95 -21.04 -13.19
C ALA A 684 -28.18 -20.59 -13.98
N VAL A 685 -28.40 -21.09 -15.20
CA VAL A 685 -29.59 -20.75 -16.01
C VAL A 685 -30.88 -21.12 -15.28
N GLN A 686 -30.96 -22.30 -14.67
CA GLN A 686 -32.13 -22.72 -13.88
C GLN A 686 -32.42 -21.75 -12.72
N LYS A 687 -31.37 -21.42 -11.94
CA LYS A 687 -31.48 -20.50 -10.80
C LYS A 687 -31.83 -19.08 -11.23
N LEU A 688 -31.20 -18.57 -12.28
CA LEU A 688 -31.45 -17.22 -12.81
C LEU A 688 -32.86 -17.09 -13.39
N LYS A 689 -33.38 -18.11 -14.11
CA LYS A 689 -34.78 -18.14 -14.58
C LYS A 689 -35.77 -18.11 -13.42
N LYS A 690 -35.51 -18.88 -12.34
CA LYS A 690 -36.33 -18.89 -11.11
C LYS A 690 -36.33 -17.53 -10.40
N ALA A 691 -35.23 -16.77 -10.49
CA ALA A 691 -35.08 -15.45 -9.90
C ALA A 691 -35.53 -14.29 -10.82
N SER A 692 -36.19 -14.58 -11.95
CA SER A 692 -36.64 -13.55 -12.90
C SER A 692 -37.57 -12.50 -12.29
N THR A 693 -38.45 -12.91 -11.37
CA THR A 693 -39.34 -12.00 -10.63
C THR A 693 -38.60 -11.00 -9.74
N ASN A 694 -37.32 -11.24 -9.42
CA ASN A 694 -36.49 -10.36 -8.61
C ASN A 694 -35.70 -9.35 -9.47
N GLY A 695 -35.97 -9.27 -10.77
CA GLY A 695 -35.34 -8.33 -11.70
C GLY A 695 -34.08 -8.87 -12.38
N ILE A 696 -33.94 -10.19 -12.54
CA ILE A 696 -32.87 -10.83 -13.31
C ILE A 696 -33.39 -11.27 -14.68
N LYS A 697 -32.70 -10.92 -15.75
CA LYS A 697 -33.01 -11.32 -17.13
C LYS A 697 -31.75 -11.90 -17.77
N ILE A 698 -31.87 -13.07 -18.39
CA ILE A 698 -30.80 -13.61 -19.22
C ILE A 698 -30.95 -12.97 -20.61
N LEU A 699 -29.95 -12.23 -21.06
CA LEU A 699 -29.96 -11.58 -22.38
C LEU A 699 -29.56 -12.56 -23.47
N ARG A 700 -28.43 -13.25 -23.29
CA ARG A 700 -27.97 -14.30 -24.21
C ARG A 700 -26.83 -15.14 -23.62
N ARG A 701 -26.59 -16.28 -24.26
CA ARG A 701 -25.38 -17.08 -24.10
C ARG A 701 -24.38 -16.74 -25.22
N VAL A 702 -23.12 -16.54 -24.88
CA VAL A 702 -22.05 -16.18 -25.82
C VAL A 702 -20.91 -17.19 -25.72
N MET A 703 -20.50 -17.74 -26.87
CA MET A 703 -19.26 -18.52 -27.00
C MET A 703 -18.12 -17.56 -27.34
N ALA A 704 -17.38 -17.10 -26.33
CA ALA A 704 -16.22 -16.24 -26.51
C ALA A 704 -14.95 -17.06 -26.74
N ASN A 705 -13.87 -16.42 -27.22
CA ASN A 705 -12.57 -17.08 -27.36
C ASN A 705 -12.02 -17.64 -26.03
N THR A 706 -12.50 -17.11 -24.90
CA THR A 706 -12.15 -17.58 -23.55
C THR A 706 -13.09 -18.69 -23.04
N GLY A 707 -14.12 -19.06 -23.80
CA GLY A 707 -15.14 -20.07 -23.48
C GLY A 707 -16.55 -19.49 -23.33
N THR A 708 -17.48 -20.31 -22.81
CA THR A 708 -18.87 -19.90 -22.55
C THR A 708 -18.99 -18.73 -21.54
N MET A 709 -19.86 -17.76 -21.82
CA MET A 709 -20.26 -16.63 -20.97
C MET A 709 -21.77 -16.37 -21.06
N LEU A 710 -22.38 -15.86 -19.99
CA LEU A 710 -23.76 -15.36 -19.98
C LEU A 710 -23.79 -13.84 -19.88
N GLU A 711 -24.51 -13.20 -20.79
CA GLU A 711 -24.87 -11.78 -20.65
C GLU A 711 -26.23 -11.70 -19.96
N LEU A 712 -26.28 -10.93 -18.88
CA LEU A 712 -27.45 -10.77 -18.01
C LEU A 712 -27.80 -9.29 -17.88
N GLU A 713 -29.05 -9.02 -17.53
CA GLU A 713 -29.51 -7.73 -17.05
C GLU A 713 -30.12 -7.92 -15.65
N ILE A 714 -29.60 -7.20 -14.67
CA ILE A 714 -30.02 -7.29 -13.27
C ILE A 714 -30.39 -5.89 -12.82
N ARG A 715 -31.67 -5.65 -12.56
CA ARG A 715 -32.22 -4.33 -12.18
C ARG A 715 -31.82 -3.21 -13.16
N GLY A 716 -31.82 -3.51 -14.46
CA GLY A 716 -31.44 -2.56 -15.51
C GLY A 716 -29.93 -2.40 -15.73
N ILE A 717 -29.10 -3.17 -15.02
CA ILE A 717 -27.64 -3.11 -15.13
C ILE A 717 -27.15 -4.34 -15.90
N LYS A 718 -26.26 -4.15 -16.87
CA LYS A 718 -25.68 -5.24 -17.66
C LYS A 718 -24.58 -5.97 -16.90
N PHE A 719 -24.58 -7.30 -16.97
CA PHE A 719 -23.62 -8.18 -16.32
C PHE A 719 -23.07 -9.22 -17.30
N ASP A 720 -21.76 -9.44 -17.23
CA ASP A 720 -21.05 -10.47 -17.99
C ASP A 720 -20.56 -11.56 -17.04
N LEU A 721 -21.22 -12.73 -17.03
CA LEU A 721 -20.93 -13.83 -16.11
C LEU A 721 -20.10 -14.93 -16.78
N GLN A 722 -18.87 -15.08 -16.32
CA GLN A 722 -17.94 -16.15 -16.72
C GLN A 722 -17.77 -17.19 -15.62
N TYR A 723 -17.33 -18.40 -15.99
CA TYR A 723 -17.07 -19.48 -15.04
C TYR A 723 -15.73 -20.19 -15.26
N CYS A 724 -14.95 -20.31 -14.17
CA CYS A 724 -13.70 -21.05 -14.11
C CYS A 724 -13.79 -22.23 -13.12
N ALA A 725 -13.60 -23.45 -13.63
CA ALA A 725 -13.50 -24.66 -12.82
C ALA A 725 -12.10 -24.75 -12.18
N ALA A 726 -11.98 -24.34 -10.93
CA ALA A 726 -10.73 -24.34 -10.16
C ALA A 726 -11.01 -24.57 -8.66
N ALA A 727 -11.16 -25.84 -8.28
CA ALA A 727 -11.57 -26.23 -6.92
C ALA A 727 -10.62 -25.71 -5.82
N ALA A 728 -9.30 -25.83 -6.00
CA ALA A 728 -8.32 -25.36 -5.02
C ALA A 728 -8.34 -23.83 -4.85
N ILE A 729 -8.67 -23.09 -5.91
CA ILE A 729 -8.82 -21.64 -5.85
C ILE A 729 -10.10 -21.27 -5.12
N ALA A 730 -11.23 -21.92 -5.43
CA ALA A 730 -12.49 -21.71 -4.73
C ALA A 730 -12.38 -22.03 -3.23
N GLN A 731 -11.66 -23.09 -2.88
CA GLN A 731 -11.45 -23.50 -1.49
C GLN A 731 -10.56 -22.54 -0.69
N GLY A 732 -9.52 -22.00 -1.32
CA GLY A 732 -8.56 -21.10 -0.67
C GLY A 732 -8.87 -19.61 -0.82
N TYR A 733 -9.97 -19.23 -1.47
CA TYR A 733 -10.32 -17.82 -1.69
C TYR A 733 -10.68 -17.13 -0.36
N PRO A 734 -10.29 -15.86 -0.15
CA PRO A 734 -9.52 -15.00 -1.06
C PRO A 734 -8.00 -15.16 -0.94
N ASP A 735 -7.49 -15.77 0.14
CA ASP A 735 -6.07 -15.78 0.48
C ASP A 735 -5.18 -16.49 -0.56
N VAL A 736 -5.72 -17.46 -1.29
CA VAL A 736 -5.01 -18.16 -2.39
C VAL A 736 -4.50 -17.19 -3.46
N LEU A 737 -5.18 -16.07 -3.70
CA LEU A 737 -4.77 -15.07 -4.70
C LEU A 737 -3.56 -14.23 -4.26
N LYS A 738 -3.18 -14.29 -2.98
CA LYS A 738 -1.94 -13.67 -2.45
C LYS A 738 -0.70 -14.44 -2.84
N ARG A 739 -0.84 -15.71 -3.22
CA ARG A 739 0.30 -16.59 -3.53
C ARG A 739 1.04 -16.11 -4.79
N PRO A 740 2.36 -16.33 -4.89
CA PRO A 740 3.14 -15.96 -6.06
C PRO A 740 2.60 -16.57 -7.35
N ALA A 741 2.85 -15.92 -8.49
CA ALA A 741 2.35 -16.40 -9.77
C ALA A 741 2.88 -17.80 -10.17
N SER A 742 4.01 -18.22 -9.59
CA SER A 742 4.66 -19.52 -9.76
C SER A 742 4.14 -20.61 -8.81
N ASP A 743 3.20 -20.31 -7.92
CA ASP A 743 2.65 -21.30 -6.99
C ASP A 743 1.95 -22.44 -7.75
N PRO A 744 2.17 -23.71 -7.39
CA PRO A 744 1.55 -24.86 -8.07
C PRO A 744 0.03 -24.80 -8.13
N VAL A 745 -0.65 -24.09 -7.23
CA VAL A 745 -2.11 -23.91 -7.25
C VAL A 745 -2.61 -23.26 -8.54
N PHE A 746 -1.75 -22.50 -9.23
CA PHE A 746 -2.05 -21.86 -10.52
C PHE A 746 -1.66 -22.70 -11.74
N SER A 747 -1.21 -23.95 -11.55
CA SER A 747 -0.91 -24.90 -12.63
C SER A 747 -2.20 -25.50 -13.19
N LEU A 748 -3.02 -24.65 -13.82
CA LEU A 748 -4.31 -24.98 -14.42
C LEU A 748 -4.18 -25.10 -15.95
N PRO A 749 -5.14 -25.78 -16.63
CA PRO A 749 -5.22 -25.76 -18.09
C PRO A 749 -5.24 -24.33 -18.64
N VAL A 750 -4.69 -24.13 -19.84
CA VAL A 750 -4.53 -22.80 -20.48
C VAL A 750 -5.85 -22.00 -20.52
N GLN A 751 -6.97 -22.68 -20.79
CA GLN A 751 -8.29 -22.06 -20.78
C GLN A 751 -8.73 -21.61 -19.38
N SER A 752 -8.59 -22.48 -18.37
CA SER A 752 -8.95 -22.14 -16.98
C SER A 752 -8.09 -21.01 -16.42
N ILE A 753 -6.78 -21.03 -16.68
CA ILE A 753 -5.88 -19.96 -16.21
C ILE A 753 -6.13 -18.64 -16.96
N ALA A 754 -6.51 -18.69 -18.24
CA ALA A 754 -6.94 -17.51 -18.99
C ALA A 754 -8.23 -16.90 -18.41
N LYS A 755 -9.22 -17.73 -18.05
CA LYS A 755 -10.44 -17.26 -17.35
C LYS A 755 -10.15 -16.71 -15.95
N LEU A 756 -9.14 -17.23 -15.26
CA LEU A 756 -8.75 -16.77 -13.92
C LEU A 756 -7.91 -15.49 -13.96
N LYS A 757 -7.29 -15.17 -15.11
CA LYS A 757 -6.40 -14.01 -15.29
C LYS A 757 -7.01 -12.68 -14.79
N PRO A 758 -8.27 -12.30 -15.09
CA PRO A 758 -8.84 -11.03 -14.61
C PRO A 758 -8.88 -10.92 -13.08
N ALA A 759 -9.21 -12.01 -12.38
CA ALA A 759 -9.22 -12.02 -10.91
C ALA A 759 -7.82 -11.92 -10.31
N ARG A 760 -6.83 -12.58 -10.92
CA ARG A 760 -5.42 -12.52 -10.48
C ARG A 760 -4.81 -11.13 -10.71
N ASP A 761 -5.03 -10.57 -11.90
CA ASP A 761 -4.60 -9.21 -12.24
C ASP A 761 -5.24 -8.20 -11.29
N LEU A 762 -6.57 -8.31 -11.08
CA LEU A 762 -7.30 -7.44 -10.15
C LEU A 762 -6.71 -7.47 -8.74
N PHE A 763 -6.47 -8.67 -8.21
CA PHE A 763 -5.92 -8.85 -6.86
C PHE A 763 -4.54 -8.20 -6.74
N TYR A 764 -3.65 -8.45 -7.71
CA TYR A 764 -2.33 -7.84 -7.76
C TYR A 764 -2.40 -6.31 -7.85
N LEU A 765 -3.26 -5.78 -8.70
CA LEU A 765 -3.44 -4.34 -8.92
C LEU A 765 -3.93 -3.65 -7.66
N ARG A 766 -4.99 -4.17 -7.01
CA ARG A 766 -5.51 -3.65 -5.75
C ARG A 766 -4.46 -3.61 -4.65
N ARG A 767 -3.59 -4.63 -4.59
CA ARG A 767 -2.48 -4.70 -3.62
C ARG A 767 -1.35 -3.71 -3.93
N SER A 768 -1.00 -3.54 -5.20
CA SER A 768 0.28 -2.93 -5.61
C SER A 768 0.22 -1.50 -6.09
N ILE A 769 -0.97 -0.98 -6.41
CA ILE A 769 -1.16 0.44 -6.74
C ILE A 769 -0.89 1.28 -5.47
N PRO A 770 0.06 2.24 -5.50
CA PRO A 770 0.47 3.03 -4.34
C PRO A 770 -0.65 3.83 -3.67
N ASP A 771 -1.54 4.42 -4.46
CA ASP A 771 -2.72 5.13 -3.99
C ASP A 771 -3.85 4.87 -4.98
N MET A 772 -4.87 4.12 -4.54
CA MET A 772 -5.99 3.72 -5.39
C MET A 772 -6.87 4.91 -5.76
N THR A 773 -6.96 5.94 -4.91
CA THR A 773 -7.75 7.14 -5.20
C THR A 773 -7.11 7.91 -6.34
N LYS A 774 -5.80 8.20 -6.24
CA LYS A 774 -5.04 8.86 -7.33
C LYS A 774 -5.15 8.09 -8.64
N TYR A 775 -4.98 6.78 -8.58
CA TYR A 775 -5.11 5.90 -9.74
C TYR A 775 -6.51 5.96 -10.37
N ARG A 776 -7.58 5.88 -9.57
CA ARG A 776 -8.96 5.90 -10.08
C ARG A 776 -9.29 7.22 -10.78
N VAL A 777 -8.95 8.35 -10.15
CA VAL A 777 -9.18 9.68 -10.74
C VAL A 777 -8.37 9.85 -12.02
N ALA A 778 -7.07 9.52 -12.00
CA ALA A 778 -6.24 9.58 -13.20
C ALA A 778 -6.73 8.65 -14.32
N HIS A 779 -7.17 7.43 -13.99
CA HIS A 779 -7.73 6.49 -14.95
C HIS A 779 -9.00 7.04 -15.59
N LEU A 780 -9.95 7.53 -14.79
CA LEU A 780 -11.20 8.11 -15.28
C LEU A 780 -10.95 9.36 -16.14
N PHE A 781 -9.96 10.19 -15.77
CA PHE A 781 -9.53 11.31 -16.60
C PHE A 781 -8.98 10.86 -17.95
N ILE A 782 -8.07 9.88 -17.97
CA ILE A 782 -7.50 9.33 -19.21
C ILE A 782 -8.59 8.64 -20.04
N LYS A 783 -9.58 7.99 -19.41
CA LYS A 783 -10.74 7.41 -20.08
C LYS A 783 -11.59 8.50 -20.74
N ALA A 784 -11.92 9.56 -20.01
CA ALA A 784 -12.69 10.70 -20.52
C ALA A 784 -11.97 11.39 -21.69
N TRP A 785 -10.66 11.61 -21.57
CA TRP A 785 -9.80 12.10 -22.65
C TRP A 785 -9.81 11.15 -23.85
N ALA A 786 -9.63 9.85 -23.64
CA ALA A 786 -9.64 8.88 -24.74
C ALA A 786 -11.00 8.84 -25.44
N GLN A 787 -12.11 8.95 -24.71
CA GLN A 787 -13.46 9.02 -25.28
C GLN A 787 -13.66 10.30 -26.09
N SER A 788 -13.29 11.48 -25.55
CA SER A 788 -13.45 12.76 -26.23
C SER A 788 -12.59 12.88 -27.50
N ARG A 789 -11.48 12.14 -27.58
CA ARG A 789 -10.60 12.12 -28.76
C ARG A 789 -10.86 10.94 -29.71
N GLY A 790 -11.86 10.11 -29.45
CA GLY A 790 -12.18 8.94 -30.29
C GLY A 790 -11.11 7.85 -30.26
N LEU A 791 -10.44 7.70 -29.12
CA LEU A 791 -9.37 6.72 -28.87
C LEU A 791 -9.80 5.59 -27.92
N TYR A 792 -11.09 5.46 -27.61
CA TYR A 792 -11.61 4.48 -26.65
C TYR A 792 -12.56 3.48 -27.32
N SER A 793 -12.03 2.31 -27.71
CA SER A 793 -12.77 1.13 -28.18
C SER A 793 -11.78 0.02 -28.55
N ALA A 794 -11.53 -0.93 -27.63
CA ALA A 794 -10.56 -2.00 -27.84
C ALA A 794 -10.86 -2.87 -29.08
N LYS A 795 -12.14 -3.03 -29.45
CA LYS A 795 -12.57 -3.76 -30.66
C LYS A 795 -12.04 -3.14 -31.95
N PHE A 796 -11.80 -1.82 -31.98
CA PHE A 796 -11.24 -1.11 -33.11
C PHE A 796 -9.73 -0.85 -32.97
N GLY A 797 -9.04 -1.62 -32.12
CA GLY A 797 -7.59 -1.50 -31.95
C GLY A 797 -7.15 -0.21 -31.26
N LEU A 798 -8.07 0.43 -30.54
CA LEU A 798 -7.86 1.63 -29.74
C LEU A 798 -7.74 1.26 -28.24
N LEU A 799 -7.70 2.26 -27.36
CA LEU A 799 -7.60 2.01 -25.92
C LEU A 799 -8.90 1.40 -25.36
N GLY A 800 -8.74 0.67 -24.26
CA GLY A 800 -9.81 0.17 -23.40
C GLY A 800 -9.32 0.21 -21.95
N GLY A 801 -10.16 -0.18 -20.99
CA GLY A 801 -9.83 -0.08 -19.57
C GLY A 801 -8.51 -0.77 -19.18
N ILE A 802 -8.26 -1.99 -19.67
CA ILE A 802 -7.01 -2.71 -19.39
C ILE A 802 -5.79 -2.07 -20.06
N HIS A 803 -5.95 -1.42 -21.22
CA HIS A 803 -4.88 -0.69 -21.90
C HIS A 803 -4.46 0.55 -21.09
N ILE A 804 -5.45 1.32 -20.60
CA ILE A 804 -5.20 2.49 -19.72
C ILE A 804 -4.50 2.02 -18.43
N THR A 805 -4.98 0.93 -17.83
CA THR A 805 -4.36 0.31 -16.65
C THR A 805 -2.89 -0.03 -16.90
N SER A 806 -2.59 -0.68 -18.04
CA SER A 806 -1.22 -1.10 -18.40
C SER A 806 -0.27 0.08 -18.64
N LEU A 807 -0.79 1.23 -19.08
CA LEU A 807 -0.03 2.47 -19.26
C LEU A 807 0.14 3.23 -17.93
N LEU A 808 -0.90 3.30 -17.11
CA LEU A 808 -0.93 4.16 -15.92
C LEU A 808 -0.22 3.54 -14.71
N VAL A 809 -0.37 2.23 -14.48
CA VAL A 809 0.19 1.56 -13.29
C VAL A 809 1.73 1.71 -13.19
N PRO A 810 2.51 1.52 -14.28
CA PRO A 810 3.96 1.77 -14.24
C PRO A 810 4.31 3.20 -13.83
N VAL A 811 3.54 4.19 -14.31
CA VAL A 811 3.72 5.60 -13.94
C VAL A 811 3.44 5.82 -12.45
N CYS A 812 2.28 5.38 -11.95
CA CYS A 812 1.95 5.52 -10.54
C CYS A 812 3.01 4.89 -9.62
N LYS A 813 3.52 3.70 -9.97
CA LYS A 813 4.53 3.00 -9.17
C LYS A 813 5.91 3.63 -9.24
N ALA A 814 6.32 4.12 -10.41
CA ALA A 814 7.59 4.82 -10.56
C ALA A 814 7.59 6.10 -9.71
N LEU A 815 6.55 6.92 -9.84
CA LEU A 815 6.44 8.19 -9.13
C LEU A 815 6.25 8.05 -7.61
N ALA A 816 5.79 6.89 -7.12
CA ALA A 816 5.67 6.65 -5.69
C ALA A 816 7.03 6.49 -4.98
N ASN A 817 8.09 6.14 -5.71
CA ASN A 817 9.45 6.03 -5.14
C ASN A 817 10.25 7.34 -5.23
N GLU A 818 9.67 8.39 -5.79
CA GLU A 818 10.31 9.70 -5.88
C GLU A 818 10.40 10.36 -4.50
N PRO A 819 11.44 11.17 -4.24
CA PRO A 819 11.62 11.87 -2.97
C PRO A 819 10.44 12.75 -2.57
N GLU A 820 9.77 13.30 -3.56
CA GLU A 820 8.62 14.18 -3.39
C GLU A 820 7.33 13.40 -3.69
N ALA A 821 6.34 13.53 -2.82
CA ALA A 821 5.03 12.91 -3.05
C ALA A 821 4.36 13.53 -4.29
N ALA A 822 4.07 12.70 -5.30
CA ALA A 822 3.38 13.12 -6.52
C ALA A 822 1.85 13.24 -6.28
N SER A 823 1.26 14.37 -6.65
CA SER A 823 -0.21 14.55 -6.69
C SER A 823 -0.83 13.83 -7.90
N THR A 824 -2.17 13.70 -7.97
CA THR A 824 -2.83 13.18 -9.20
C THR A 824 -2.52 14.04 -10.43
N ALA A 825 -2.42 15.37 -10.26
CA ALA A 825 -2.05 16.28 -11.33
C ALA A 825 -0.64 16.01 -11.85
N ASP A 826 0.32 15.74 -10.96
CA ASP A 826 1.69 15.38 -11.31
C ASP A 826 1.74 14.03 -12.05
N ILE A 827 0.93 13.05 -11.61
CA ILE A 827 0.80 11.74 -12.26
C ILE A 827 0.31 11.91 -13.70
N LEU A 828 -0.76 12.70 -13.93
CA LEU A 828 -1.30 12.95 -15.27
C LEU A 828 -0.28 13.70 -16.14
N THR A 829 0.35 14.74 -15.60
CA THR A 829 1.37 15.52 -16.33
C THR A 829 2.55 14.64 -16.75
N SER A 830 3.04 13.81 -15.83
CA SER A 830 4.12 12.85 -16.08
C SER A 830 3.72 11.76 -17.08
N PHE A 831 2.47 11.26 -17.00
CA PHE A 831 1.91 10.26 -17.91
C PHE A 831 1.92 10.75 -19.36
N PHE A 832 1.30 11.90 -19.63
CA PHE A 832 1.20 12.43 -21.00
C PHE A 832 2.57 12.82 -21.54
N TYR A 833 3.44 13.42 -20.70
CA TYR A 833 4.80 13.75 -21.10
C TYR A 833 5.62 12.51 -21.45
N HIS A 834 5.62 11.48 -20.60
CA HIS A 834 6.38 10.24 -20.83
C HIS A 834 5.94 9.57 -22.14
N TYR A 835 4.64 9.37 -22.32
CA TYR A 835 4.10 8.67 -23.49
C TYR A 835 4.11 9.50 -24.78
N SER A 836 4.22 10.83 -24.70
CA SER A 836 4.49 11.67 -25.88
C SER A 836 5.87 11.42 -26.51
N LYS A 837 6.83 10.94 -25.72
CA LYS A 837 8.22 10.67 -26.13
C LYS A 837 8.56 9.17 -26.16
N PHE A 838 7.56 8.31 -26.01
CA PHE A 838 7.76 6.87 -25.97
C PHE A 838 7.95 6.31 -27.39
N ASP A 839 8.94 5.44 -27.55
CA ASP A 839 9.20 4.74 -28.81
C ASP A 839 8.27 3.52 -28.95
N TRP A 840 7.10 3.75 -29.54
CA TRP A 840 6.09 2.71 -29.79
C TRP A 840 6.54 1.63 -30.79
N GLU A 841 7.55 1.89 -31.63
CA GLU A 841 8.00 0.96 -32.67
C GLU A 841 8.96 -0.09 -32.14
N SER A 842 9.82 0.26 -31.18
CA SER A 842 10.82 -0.67 -30.64
C SER A 842 10.58 -1.11 -29.19
N ARG A 843 9.93 -0.28 -28.36
CA ARG A 843 9.77 -0.54 -26.91
C ARG A 843 8.45 -1.23 -26.58
N VAL A 844 8.39 -1.72 -25.34
CA VAL A 844 7.21 -2.39 -24.77
C VAL A 844 6.84 -1.70 -23.46
N VAL A 845 5.54 -1.52 -23.21
CA VAL A 845 5.06 -1.00 -21.93
C VAL A 845 4.77 -2.19 -21.01
N PHE A 846 5.32 -2.15 -19.81
CA PHE A 846 5.10 -3.18 -18.79
C PHE A 846 5.34 -2.62 -17.40
N ASP A 847 4.86 -3.34 -16.39
CA ASP A 847 5.12 -3.05 -14.99
C ASP A 847 6.45 -3.67 -14.54
N PRO A 848 7.52 -2.87 -14.32
CA PRO A 848 8.83 -3.41 -13.94
C PRO A 848 8.86 -3.96 -12.51
N PHE A 849 7.87 -3.60 -11.67
CA PHE A 849 7.78 -4.10 -10.30
C PHE A 849 7.18 -5.51 -10.25
N TYR A 850 6.40 -5.89 -11.27
CA TYR A 850 5.92 -7.25 -11.46
C TYR A 850 6.90 -8.09 -12.31
N HIS A 851 7.29 -7.59 -13.48
CA HIS A 851 8.15 -8.30 -14.43
C HIS A 851 9.63 -7.99 -14.20
N ARG A 852 10.19 -8.54 -13.11
CA ARG A 852 11.61 -8.36 -12.77
C ARG A 852 12.58 -8.96 -13.80
N ASP A 853 12.20 -10.08 -14.40
CA ASP A 853 12.93 -10.73 -15.51
C ASP A 853 11.96 -10.96 -16.67
N LEU A 854 11.75 -9.92 -17.49
CA LEU A 854 10.77 -9.95 -18.57
C LEU A 854 11.27 -10.80 -19.76
N LYS A 855 10.76 -12.03 -19.83
CA LYS A 855 10.95 -12.94 -20.97
C LYS A 855 9.89 -12.74 -22.05
N TYR A 856 9.91 -11.56 -22.68
CA TYR A 856 9.00 -11.22 -23.79
C TYR A 856 9.77 -10.86 -25.06
N HIS A 857 9.33 -11.41 -26.20
CA HIS A 857 9.84 -11.14 -27.53
C HIS A 857 8.75 -10.56 -28.42
N ARG A 858 8.88 -9.28 -28.76
CA ARG A 858 7.96 -8.57 -29.66
C ARG A 858 8.08 -9.11 -31.08
N THR A 859 6.94 -9.33 -31.73
CA THR A 859 6.92 -9.67 -33.16
C THR A 859 6.61 -8.45 -34.03
N PHE A 860 6.97 -8.49 -35.30
CA PHE A 860 6.69 -7.40 -36.26
C PHE A 860 5.19 -7.15 -36.49
N ARG A 861 4.33 -8.08 -36.07
CA ARG A 861 2.86 -7.98 -36.18
C ARG A 861 2.22 -7.22 -35.03
N GLU A 862 3.02 -6.82 -34.03
CA GLU A 862 2.55 -6.15 -32.83
C GLU A 862 2.94 -4.67 -32.87
N PRO A 863 2.10 -3.80 -33.45
CA PRO A 863 2.38 -2.36 -33.49
C PRO A 863 2.31 -1.73 -32.10
N LEU A 864 1.55 -2.32 -31.18
CA LEU A 864 1.41 -1.89 -29.80
C LEU A 864 1.66 -3.08 -28.86
N CYS A 865 2.54 -2.90 -27.88
CA CYS A 865 2.86 -3.90 -26.87
C CYS A 865 2.56 -3.34 -25.47
N LEU A 866 1.36 -3.63 -24.97
CA LEU A 866 0.93 -3.30 -23.60
C LEU A 866 0.85 -4.60 -22.80
N LEU A 867 1.89 -4.90 -22.03
CA LEU A 867 1.99 -6.15 -21.31
C LEU A 867 1.23 -6.08 -19.99
N GLY A 868 0.27 -6.99 -19.81
CA GLY A 868 -0.39 -7.23 -18.54
C GLY A 868 0.48 -8.03 -17.56
N TRP A 869 -0.10 -8.51 -16.46
CA TRP A 869 0.64 -9.15 -15.37
C TRP A 869 0.71 -10.67 -15.52
N HIS A 870 -0.43 -11.36 -15.47
CA HIS A 870 -0.42 -12.83 -15.53
C HIS A 870 -0.55 -13.36 -16.98
N GLY A 871 0.08 -14.49 -17.28
CA GLY A 871 -0.11 -15.22 -18.55
C GLY A 871 -1.51 -15.88 -18.66
N PRO A 872 -1.86 -16.48 -19.81
CA PRO A 872 -0.97 -16.86 -20.91
C PRO A 872 -0.76 -15.78 -21.99
N SER A 873 -1.73 -14.89 -22.22
CA SER A 873 -1.59 -13.76 -23.15
C SER A 873 -1.13 -12.51 -22.40
N LEU A 874 0.15 -12.14 -22.56
CA LEU A 874 0.72 -10.96 -21.93
C LEU A 874 0.36 -9.67 -22.67
N ASN A 875 0.49 -9.62 -23.99
CA ASN A 875 0.13 -8.43 -24.75
C ASN A 875 -1.40 -8.29 -24.81
N THR A 876 -1.90 -7.24 -24.16
CA THR A 876 -3.35 -6.95 -24.10
C THR A 876 -3.86 -6.23 -25.35
N ALA A 877 -2.96 -5.63 -26.15
CA ALA A 877 -3.28 -4.77 -27.29
C ALA A 877 -3.20 -5.48 -28.65
N SER A 878 -3.58 -6.75 -28.74
CA SER A 878 -3.45 -7.58 -29.95
C SER A 878 -4.23 -7.06 -31.17
N SER A 879 -5.28 -6.27 -30.94
CA SER A 879 -6.11 -5.70 -32.02
C SER A 879 -5.58 -4.37 -32.57
N ALA A 880 -4.50 -3.82 -32.01
CA ALA A 880 -3.95 -2.55 -32.45
C ALA A 880 -3.35 -2.65 -33.87
N SER A 881 -3.42 -1.54 -34.61
CA SER A 881 -2.79 -1.37 -35.93
C SER A 881 -1.79 -0.23 -35.89
N ILE A 882 -0.89 -0.13 -36.86
CA ILE A 882 0.05 1.00 -36.98
C ILE A 882 -0.71 2.35 -37.03
N SER A 883 -1.84 2.38 -37.73
CA SER A 883 -2.71 3.55 -37.83
C SER A 883 -3.26 3.99 -36.47
N THR A 884 -3.75 3.05 -35.66
CA THR A 884 -4.31 3.37 -34.33
C THR A 884 -3.22 3.80 -33.35
N VAL A 885 -2.03 3.21 -33.43
CA VAL A 885 -0.85 3.63 -32.64
C VAL A 885 -0.41 5.03 -33.01
N ASN A 886 -0.36 5.37 -34.30
CA ASN A 886 -0.03 6.72 -34.74
C ASN A 886 -1.05 7.76 -34.25
N ALA A 887 -2.35 7.43 -34.27
CA ALA A 887 -3.39 8.29 -33.72
C ALA A 887 -3.22 8.50 -32.21
N LEU A 888 -2.90 7.44 -31.46
CA LEU A 888 -2.61 7.50 -30.03
C LEU A 888 -1.38 8.40 -29.75
N ALA A 889 -0.26 8.16 -30.43
CA ALA A 889 0.97 8.93 -30.24
C ALA A 889 0.78 10.42 -30.55
N PHE A 890 0.02 10.73 -31.61
CA PHE A 890 -0.32 12.12 -31.97
C PHE A 890 -1.12 12.82 -30.87
N GLU A 891 -2.19 12.20 -30.37
CA GLU A 891 -3.03 12.82 -29.33
C GLU A 891 -2.31 12.89 -27.98
N LEU A 892 -1.42 11.95 -27.64
CA LEU A 892 -0.55 12.04 -26.47
C LEU A 892 0.43 13.22 -26.57
N THR A 893 0.99 13.45 -27.76
CA THR A 893 1.85 14.61 -28.02
C THR A 893 1.07 15.92 -27.90
N ARG A 894 -0.16 15.97 -28.43
CA ARG A 894 -1.06 17.12 -28.26
C ARG A 894 -1.36 17.35 -26.77
N ALA A 895 -1.72 16.30 -26.03
CA ALA A 895 -2.02 16.39 -24.60
C ALA A 895 -0.84 16.96 -23.80
N ALA A 896 0.38 16.44 -24.02
CA ALA A 896 1.58 16.96 -23.36
C ALA A 896 1.85 18.45 -23.67
N ALA A 897 1.57 18.89 -24.90
CA ALA A 897 1.70 20.29 -25.28
C ALA A 897 0.66 21.19 -24.59
N LEU A 898 -0.59 20.73 -24.47
CA LEU A 898 -1.66 21.46 -23.75
C LEU A 898 -1.36 21.56 -22.26
N LEU A 899 -0.78 20.50 -21.66
CA LEU A 899 -0.38 20.49 -20.25
C LEU A 899 0.69 21.53 -19.90
N SER A 900 1.40 22.03 -20.91
CA SER A 900 2.46 23.03 -20.77
C SER A 900 1.98 24.46 -21.03
N GLN A 901 0.68 24.71 -21.23
CA GLN A 901 0.11 26.04 -21.49
C GLN A 901 -0.36 26.71 -20.19
N ASP A 902 -0.07 28.00 -20.02
CA ASP A 902 -0.33 28.73 -18.76
C ASP A 902 -1.83 28.92 -18.46
N ASP A 903 -2.69 29.12 -19.46
CA ASP A 903 -4.14 29.40 -19.31
C ASP A 903 -5.03 28.14 -19.32
N MET A 904 -4.44 26.95 -19.28
CA MET A 904 -5.15 25.68 -19.40
C MET A 904 -5.73 25.21 -18.06
N THR A 905 -6.97 24.74 -18.07
CA THR A 905 -7.67 24.13 -16.92
C THR A 905 -8.08 22.70 -17.26
N TRP A 906 -8.41 21.86 -16.27
CA TRP A 906 -8.94 20.51 -16.53
C TRP A 906 -10.19 20.53 -17.43
N SER A 907 -11.07 21.52 -17.23
CA SER A 907 -12.27 21.72 -18.04
C SER A 907 -11.93 22.10 -19.48
N LYS A 908 -11.00 23.05 -19.70
CA LYS A 908 -10.54 23.42 -21.04
C LYS A 908 -9.79 22.30 -21.74
N PHE A 909 -9.03 21.49 -21.01
CA PHE A 909 -8.29 20.36 -21.58
C PHE A 909 -9.22 19.30 -22.17
N LEU A 910 -10.37 19.08 -21.53
CA LEU A 910 -11.46 18.25 -22.05
C LEU A 910 -12.41 19.03 -22.98
N ASP A 911 -12.09 20.29 -23.27
CA ASP A 911 -12.79 21.26 -24.11
C ASP A 911 -14.25 21.57 -23.65
N LEU A 912 -14.47 21.84 -22.36
CA LEU A 912 -15.82 21.89 -21.75
C LEU A 912 -16.44 23.28 -21.55
N GLU A 913 -15.71 24.38 -21.73
CA GLU A 913 -16.17 25.72 -21.31
C GLU A 913 -17.07 26.47 -22.31
N LEU A 914 -17.32 25.93 -23.52
CA LEU A 914 -17.73 26.79 -24.64
C LEU A 914 -19.24 26.89 -24.97
N PHE A 915 -20.17 26.03 -24.54
CA PHE A 915 -21.59 26.14 -24.97
C PHE A 915 -22.65 25.60 -23.99
N GLY A 916 -23.80 26.29 -23.93
CA GLY A 916 -24.89 26.13 -22.94
C GLY A 916 -25.88 24.98 -23.14
N THR A 917 -25.45 23.82 -23.66
CA THR A 917 -26.25 22.58 -23.67
C THR A 917 -25.33 21.37 -23.41
N PRO A 918 -25.69 20.41 -22.53
CA PRO A 918 -24.85 19.25 -22.23
C PRO A 918 -24.83 18.29 -23.41
N SER A 919 -23.90 18.50 -24.34
CA SER A 919 -23.52 17.48 -25.33
C SER A 919 -22.58 16.49 -24.68
N SER A 920 -22.74 15.19 -24.95
CA SER A 920 -21.83 14.18 -24.41
C SER A 920 -20.40 14.41 -24.93
N LEU A 921 -19.36 14.05 -24.15
CA LEU A 921 -17.95 14.15 -24.58
C LEU A 921 -17.70 13.50 -25.95
N ILE A 922 -18.44 12.43 -26.24
CA ILE A 922 -18.36 11.67 -27.49
C ILE A 922 -19.01 12.44 -28.65
N GLU A 923 -20.16 13.09 -28.44
CA GLU A 923 -20.80 13.94 -29.47
C GLU A 923 -19.87 15.07 -29.89
N LYS A 924 -19.25 15.74 -28.91
CA LYS A 924 -18.28 16.80 -29.18
C LYS A 924 -17.08 16.26 -29.98
N GLY A 925 -16.48 15.19 -29.50
CA GLY A 925 -15.34 14.58 -30.19
C GLY A 925 -15.68 14.14 -31.61
N ALA A 926 -16.91 13.67 -31.84
CA ALA A 926 -17.39 13.28 -33.15
C ALA A 926 -17.55 14.49 -34.08
N ALA A 927 -18.02 15.63 -33.57
CA ALA A 927 -18.07 16.88 -34.33
C ALA A 927 -16.66 17.35 -34.74
N ASP A 928 -15.72 17.38 -33.78
CA ASP A 928 -14.31 17.69 -34.06
C ASP A 928 -13.71 16.74 -35.11
N PHE A 929 -14.01 15.44 -35.00
CA PHE A 929 -13.57 14.43 -35.97
C PHE A 929 -14.12 14.71 -37.37
N LEU A 930 -15.42 15.03 -37.49
CA LEU A 930 -16.08 15.35 -38.76
C LEU A 930 -15.53 16.63 -39.41
N ASP A 931 -14.94 17.55 -38.64
CA ASP A 931 -14.32 18.77 -39.16
C ASP A 931 -12.81 18.60 -39.42
N SER A 932 -12.19 17.56 -38.85
CA SER A 932 -10.74 17.32 -38.91
C SER A 932 -10.25 16.76 -40.25
N TYR A 933 -11.11 16.10 -41.05
CA TYR A 933 -10.71 15.46 -42.30
C TYR A 933 -11.47 16.00 -43.51
N ARG A 934 -10.79 16.06 -44.66
CA ARG A 934 -11.40 16.45 -45.95
C ARG A 934 -12.11 15.30 -46.65
N THR A 935 -11.59 14.08 -46.44
CA THR A 935 -12.04 12.85 -47.08
C THR A 935 -12.25 11.78 -46.03
N TYR A 936 -13.31 10.99 -46.20
CA TYR A 936 -13.73 9.92 -45.30
C TYR A 936 -14.04 8.66 -46.11
N ILE A 937 -13.90 7.51 -45.46
CA ILE A 937 -14.54 6.27 -45.89
C ILE A 937 -15.82 6.14 -45.08
N LYS A 938 -16.96 6.01 -45.77
CA LYS A 938 -18.26 5.73 -45.19
C LYS A 938 -18.57 4.25 -45.39
N ILE A 939 -18.76 3.53 -44.30
CA ILE A 939 -19.23 2.14 -44.29
C ILE A 939 -20.66 2.14 -43.79
N SER A 940 -21.60 1.79 -44.66
CA SER A 940 -23.02 1.70 -44.33
C SER A 940 -23.44 0.22 -44.30
N ALA A 941 -24.15 -0.18 -43.25
CA ALA A 941 -24.71 -1.51 -43.11
C ALA A 941 -26.19 -1.43 -42.71
N ARG A 942 -27.01 -2.30 -43.29
CA ARG A 942 -28.45 -2.41 -42.99
C ARG A 942 -28.83 -3.87 -42.78
N TYR A 943 -29.81 -4.10 -41.91
CA TYR A 943 -30.40 -5.40 -41.66
C TYR A 943 -31.92 -5.26 -41.46
N TRP A 944 -32.70 -6.01 -42.22
CA TRP A 944 -34.18 -5.98 -42.17
C TRP A 944 -34.79 -7.38 -41.99
N GLY A 945 -34.02 -8.33 -41.46
CA GLY A 945 -34.54 -9.65 -41.13
C GLY A 945 -35.34 -9.66 -39.82
N SER A 946 -36.20 -10.66 -39.66
CA SER A 946 -37.09 -10.80 -38.50
C SER A 946 -36.36 -11.03 -37.17
N SER A 947 -35.14 -11.58 -37.20
CA SER A 947 -34.36 -11.86 -35.98
C SER A 947 -33.38 -10.75 -35.67
N GLN A 948 -33.69 -9.91 -34.66
CA GLN A 948 -32.75 -8.89 -34.20
C GLN A 948 -31.41 -9.49 -33.73
N GLN A 949 -31.41 -10.70 -33.15
CA GLN A 949 -30.18 -11.36 -32.71
C GLN A 949 -29.24 -11.67 -33.88
N LYS A 950 -29.77 -12.11 -35.02
CA LYS A 950 -29.00 -12.30 -36.26
C LYS A 950 -28.42 -10.98 -36.77
N GLY A 951 -29.21 -9.89 -36.76
CA GLY A 951 -28.74 -8.55 -37.11
C GLY A 951 -27.58 -8.06 -36.22
N ARG A 952 -27.65 -8.28 -34.90
CA ARG A 952 -26.58 -7.93 -33.95
C ARG A 952 -25.32 -8.78 -34.18
N LYS A 953 -25.47 -10.10 -34.42
CA LYS A 953 -24.36 -11.00 -34.77
C LYS A 953 -23.66 -10.53 -36.06
N TYR A 954 -24.44 -10.15 -37.08
CA TYR A 954 -23.92 -9.60 -38.34
C TYR A 954 -23.12 -8.31 -38.12
N LEU A 955 -23.67 -7.31 -37.42
CA LEU A 955 -22.96 -6.05 -37.17
C LEU A 955 -21.70 -6.25 -36.32
N GLY A 956 -21.76 -7.06 -35.26
CA GLY A 956 -20.59 -7.35 -34.42
C GLY A 956 -19.48 -8.05 -35.21
N TRP A 957 -19.84 -8.98 -36.09
CA TRP A 957 -18.89 -9.62 -37.00
C TRP A 957 -18.30 -8.62 -38.02
N LEU A 958 -19.11 -7.75 -38.61
CA LEU A 958 -18.64 -6.71 -39.53
C LEU A 958 -17.63 -5.77 -38.86
N GLU A 959 -17.96 -5.29 -37.66
CA GLU A 959 -17.08 -4.43 -36.86
C GLU A 959 -15.71 -5.07 -36.57
N SER A 960 -15.69 -6.39 -36.29
CA SER A 960 -14.45 -7.14 -36.04
C SER A 960 -13.47 -7.13 -37.22
N ARG A 961 -13.94 -6.79 -38.44
CA ARG A 961 -13.14 -6.76 -39.67
C ARG A 961 -12.60 -5.38 -40.04
N PHE A 962 -13.01 -4.29 -39.38
CA PHE A 962 -12.57 -2.94 -39.74
C PHE A 962 -11.06 -2.72 -39.59
N ILE A 963 -10.42 -3.41 -38.65
CA ILE A 963 -8.95 -3.36 -38.50
C ILE A 963 -8.23 -3.81 -39.77
N SER A 964 -8.78 -4.78 -40.51
CA SER A 964 -8.19 -5.24 -41.77
C SER A 964 -8.11 -4.12 -42.81
N ILE A 965 -9.11 -3.24 -42.86
CA ILE A 965 -9.13 -2.07 -43.76
C ILE A 965 -8.00 -1.10 -43.36
N LEU A 966 -7.86 -0.80 -42.06
CA LEU A 966 -6.81 0.11 -41.57
C LEU A 966 -5.41 -0.43 -41.89
N VAL A 967 -5.20 -1.74 -41.74
CA VAL A 967 -3.95 -2.43 -42.07
C VAL A 967 -3.69 -2.42 -43.57
N ASP A 968 -4.69 -2.74 -44.39
CA ASP A 968 -4.58 -2.78 -45.85
C ASP A 968 -4.24 -1.39 -46.42
N ILE A 969 -4.88 -0.32 -45.93
CA ILE A 969 -4.57 1.06 -46.32
C ILE A 969 -3.15 1.42 -45.89
N SER A 970 -2.79 1.17 -44.62
CA SER A 970 -1.46 1.51 -44.11
C SER A 970 -0.33 0.80 -44.88
N ARG A 971 -0.60 -0.39 -45.43
CA ARG A 971 0.35 -1.19 -46.22
C ARG A 971 0.39 -0.82 -47.70
N LYS A 972 -0.77 -0.60 -48.34
CA LYS A 972 -0.89 -0.42 -49.80
C LYS A 972 -0.84 1.06 -50.24
N THR A 973 -1.03 2.01 -49.31
CA THR A 973 -0.98 3.46 -49.60
C THR A 973 -0.03 4.17 -48.64
N LEU A 974 1.25 4.23 -49.00
CA LEU A 974 2.27 4.95 -48.22
C LEU A 974 1.94 6.45 -48.17
N GLY A 975 1.99 7.04 -46.98
CA GLY A 975 1.72 8.47 -46.74
C GLY A 975 0.25 8.84 -46.49
N LEU A 976 -0.69 7.90 -46.61
CA LEU A 976 -2.10 8.09 -46.25
C LEU A 976 -2.41 7.37 -44.93
N VAL A 977 -2.84 8.12 -43.91
CA VAL A 977 -3.15 7.59 -42.58
C VAL A 977 -4.66 7.55 -42.37
N PRO A 978 -5.26 6.37 -42.20
CA PRO A 978 -6.66 6.25 -41.83
C PRO A 978 -6.84 6.46 -40.30
N ARG A 979 -7.96 7.06 -39.89
CA ARG A 979 -8.39 7.14 -38.48
C ARG A 979 -9.87 6.79 -38.37
N ILE A 980 -10.17 5.67 -37.72
CA ILE A 980 -11.55 5.25 -37.43
C ILE A 980 -12.12 6.04 -36.25
N TRP A 981 -13.39 6.44 -36.34
CA TRP A 981 -14.16 6.90 -35.19
C TRP A 981 -14.87 5.71 -34.51
N PRO A 982 -14.77 5.55 -33.18
CA PRO A 982 -15.23 4.34 -32.51
C PRO A 982 -16.75 4.22 -32.31
N ALA A 983 -17.50 5.28 -32.57
CA ALA A 983 -18.96 5.30 -32.43
C ALA A 983 -19.66 5.33 -33.78
N ARG A 984 -20.92 4.90 -33.79
CA ARG A 984 -21.77 4.86 -34.99
C ARG A 984 -22.36 6.22 -35.29
N PHE A 985 -22.68 6.41 -36.56
CA PHE A 985 -23.40 7.56 -37.06
C PHE A 985 -24.75 7.13 -37.68
N ILE A 986 -25.65 8.10 -37.84
CA ILE A 986 -26.91 7.98 -38.59
C ILE A 986 -26.99 9.13 -39.58
N ASP A 987 -27.57 8.87 -40.75
CA ASP A 987 -27.91 9.90 -41.73
C ASP A 987 -29.23 10.57 -41.31
N GLU A 988 -29.29 11.91 -41.18
CA GLU A 988 -30.58 12.58 -40.93
C GLU A 988 -31.50 12.42 -42.15
N GLU A 989 -32.47 11.51 -42.10
CA GLU A 989 -33.58 11.50 -43.05
C GLU A 989 -34.64 12.52 -42.65
N PRO A 990 -35.24 13.26 -43.62
CA PRO A 990 -36.37 14.12 -43.35
C PRO A 990 -37.57 13.27 -42.91
N ALA A 991 -38.13 13.61 -41.74
CA ALA A 991 -39.28 12.94 -41.12
C ALA A 991 -40.31 12.45 -42.15
N SER A 992 -40.50 11.13 -42.22
CA SER A 992 -41.66 10.54 -42.89
C SER A 992 -42.19 9.36 -42.09
N GLY A 993 -43.49 9.40 -41.81
CA GLY A 993 -44.35 8.23 -41.60
C GLY A 993 -44.25 7.52 -40.25
N ALA A 994 -45.32 7.62 -39.47
CA ALA A 994 -45.56 6.80 -38.30
C ALA A 994 -45.69 5.30 -38.64
N GLY A 995 -45.21 4.45 -37.73
CA GLY A 995 -45.68 3.08 -37.48
C GLY A 995 -45.37 2.03 -38.54
N ASP A 996 -44.27 1.30 -38.37
CA ASP A 996 -44.19 -0.07 -38.88
C ASP A 996 -43.40 -0.94 -37.89
N GLU A 997 -43.97 -2.07 -37.49
CA GLU A 997 -43.51 -2.98 -36.43
C GLU A 997 -42.27 -3.83 -36.83
N ASN A 998 -41.54 -3.45 -37.88
CA ASN A 998 -40.29 -4.10 -38.30
C ASN A 998 -39.13 -3.09 -38.28
N SER A 999 -38.42 -3.02 -37.15
CA SER A 999 -37.29 -2.11 -36.97
C SER A 999 -36.10 -2.49 -37.88
N GLU A 1000 -35.97 -1.85 -39.04
CA GLU A 1000 -34.76 -1.92 -39.86
C GLU A 1000 -33.55 -1.42 -39.05
N LEU A 1001 -32.51 -2.24 -38.95
CA LEU A 1001 -31.32 -1.94 -38.18
C LEU A 1001 -30.27 -1.32 -39.10
N SER A 1002 -30.07 -0.01 -38.99
CA SER A 1002 -29.14 0.78 -39.82
C SER A 1002 -27.91 1.23 -39.03
N ALA A 1003 -26.72 1.09 -39.60
CA ALA A 1003 -25.45 1.49 -38.99
C ALA A 1003 -24.52 2.18 -40.00
N CYS A 1004 -23.93 3.32 -39.63
CA CYS A 1004 -22.92 4.02 -40.41
C CYS A 1004 -21.62 4.18 -39.58
N TYR A 1005 -20.48 3.87 -40.20
CA TYR A 1005 -19.15 4.03 -39.61
C TYR A 1005 -18.27 4.90 -40.51
N LEU A 1006 -17.41 5.71 -39.89
CA LEU A 1006 -16.56 6.66 -40.59
C LEU A 1006 -15.08 6.43 -40.28
N ILE A 1007 -14.25 6.47 -41.33
CA ILE A 1007 -12.79 6.48 -41.24
C ILE A 1007 -12.28 7.73 -41.94
N GLY A 1008 -11.70 8.67 -41.19
CA GLY A 1008 -11.08 9.88 -41.74
C GLY A 1008 -9.73 9.56 -42.39
N LEU A 1009 -9.43 10.22 -43.52
CA LEU A 1009 -8.18 10.02 -44.26
C LEU A 1009 -7.33 11.30 -44.22
N LYS A 1010 -6.10 11.20 -43.71
CA LYS A 1010 -5.15 12.32 -43.64
C LYS A 1010 -3.83 11.97 -44.31
N TRP A 1011 -3.30 12.90 -45.09
CA TRP A 1011 -1.98 12.80 -45.70
C TRP A 1011 -0.89 13.22 -44.72
N VAL A 1012 0.22 12.46 -44.69
CA VAL A 1012 1.39 12.78 -43.86
C VAL A 1012 2.24 13.81 -44.58
N ASP A 1013 2.39 15.00 -43.98
CA ASP A 1013 3.09 16.13 -44.61
C ASP A 1013 4.57 15.87 -44.93
N SER A 1014 5.23 14.97 -44.21
CA SER A 1014 6.66 14.64 -44.37
C SER A 1014 6.98 13.59 -45.43
N ILE A 1015 6.01 12.76 -45.82
CA ILE A 1015 6.19 11.62 -46.74
C ILE A 1015 5.45 11.83 -48.06
N ALA A 1016 4.41 12.68 -48.06
CA ALA A 1016 3.54 12.85 -49.21
C ALA A 1016 4.22 13.60 -50.36
N ASP A 1017 4.46 12.91 -51.48
CA ASP A 1017 4.42 13.57 -52.78
C ASP A 1017 2.97 14.02 -53.01
N LYS A 1018 2.71 15.31 -52.76
CA LYS A 1018 1.40 15.94 -52.90
C LYS A 1018 1.02 16.21 -54.36
N SER A 1019 1.73 15.64 -55.33
CA SER A 1019 1.33 15.69 -56.73
C SER A 1019 -0.09 15.13 -56.91
N ALA A 1020 -0.89 15.78 -57.76
CA ALA A 1020 -2.26 15.36 -58.03
C ALA A 1020 -2.34 13.90 -58.53
N THR A 1021 -1.30 13.44 -59.22
CA THR A 1021 -1.15 12.08 -59.72
C THR A 1021 -0.98 11.05 -58.59
N SER A 1022 -0.14 11.35 -57.59
CA SER A 1022 0.08 10.49 -56.42
C SER A 1022 -1.17 10.38 -55.55
N GLN A 1023 -1.89 11.50 -55.36
CA GLN A 1023 -3.17 11.50 -54.64
C GLN A 1023 -4.24 10.67 -55.35
N ALA A 1024 -4.37 10.82 -56.67
CA ALA A 1024 -5.31 10.03 -57.46
C ALA A 1024 -4.98 8.52 -57.44
N ALA A 1025 -3.70 8.16 -57.46
CA ALA A 1025 -3.26 6.77 -57.35
C ALA A 1025 -3.60 6.16 -55.99
N ALA A 1026 -3.38 6.89 -54.89
CA ALA A 1026 -3.74 6.42 -53.55
C ALA A 1026 -5.26 6.30 -53.37
N GLU A 1027 -6.05 7.27 -53.85
CA GLU A 1027 -7.51 7.15 -53.85
C GLU A 1027 -7.98 5.93 -54.67
N GLY A 1028 -7.34 5.66 -55.81
CA GLY A 1028 -7.57 4.45 -56.62
C GLY A 1028 -7.29 3.17 -55.83
N ASN A 1029 -6.15 3.09 -55.14
CA ASN A 1029 -5.80 1.96 -54.30
C ASN A 1029 -6.78 1.76 -53.14
N VAL A 1030 -7.22 2.84 -52.48
CA VAL A 1030 -8.25 2.76 -51.43
C VAL A 1030 -9.55 2.20 -52.00
N ARG A 1031 -10.01 2.63 -53.19
CA ARG A 1031 -11.21 2.06 -53.82
C ARG A 1031 -11.10 0.56 -54.06
N VAL A 1032 -9.93 0.09 -54.52
CA VAL A 1032 -9.68 -1.36 -54.70
C VAL A 1032 -9.76 -2.10 -53.37
N ILE A 1033 -9.17 -1.56 -52.29
CA ILE A 1033 -9.23 -2.14 -50.95
C ILE A 1033 -10.68 -2.25 -50.45
N LEU A 1034 -11.49 -1.22 -50.67
CA LEU A 1034 -12.90 -1.21 -50.26
C LEU A 1034 -13.72 -2.23 -51.05
N GLN A 1035 -13.51 -2.36 -52.36
CA GLN A 1035 -14.16 -3.39 -53.18
C GLN A 1035 -13.76 -4.81 -52.76
N GLU A 1036 -12.48 -5.05 -52.48
CA GLU A 1036 -11.99 -6.32 -51.92
C GLU A 1036 -12.62 -6.61 -50.54
N PHE A 1037 -12.78 -5.58 -49.71
CA PHE A 1037 -13.43 -5.70 -48.41
C PHE A 1037 -14.92 -6.04 -48.53
N GLU A 1038 -15.69 -5.30 -49.34
CA GLU A 1038 -17.09 -5.59 -49.63
C GLU A 1038 -17.27 -7.03 -50.13
N SER A 1039 -16.46 -7.46 -51.10
CA SER A 1039 -16.52 -8.82 -51.63
C SER A 1039 -16.22 -9.88 -50.57
N ARG A 1040 -15.24 -9.65 -49.69
CA ARG A 1040 -14.93 -10.57 -48.58
C ARG A 1040 -16.07 -10.70 -47.58
N ILE A 1041 -16.77 -9.59 -47.31
CA ILE A 1041 -17.89 -9.57 -46.37
C ILE A 1041 -19.11 -10.29 -46.98
N GLN A 1042 -19.42 -10.02 -48.25
CA GLN A 1042 -20.57 -10.63 -48.93
C GLN A 1042 -20.43 -12.14 -49.16
N LYS A 1043 -19.20 -12.68 -49.22
CA LYS A 1043 -18.92 -14.12 -49.39
C LYS A 1043 -19.03 -14.97 -48.12
N SER A 1044 -19.36 -14.36 -46.98
CA SER A 1044 -19.40 -15.07 -45.69
C SER A 1044 -20.80 -15.59 -45.39
N ASP A 1045 -21.14 -16.77 -45.92
CA ASP A 1045 -22.46 -17.41 -45.79
C ASP A 1045 -22.92 -17.60 -44.34
N LYS A 1046 -22.00 -17.64 -43.37
CA LYS A 1046 -22.31 -17.78 -41.93
C LYS A 1046 -22.92 -16.52 -41.29
N TYR A 1047 -22.61 -15.33 -41.80
CA TYR A 1047 -22.93 -14.06 -41.13
C TYR A 1047 -23.56 -13.02 -42.05
N TYR A 1048 -23.43 -13.19 -43.37
CA TYR A 1048 -23.99 -12.30 -44.37
C TYR A 1048 -25.07 -13.04 -45.15
N ASP A 1049 -26.31 -12.58 -45.03
CA ASP A 1049 -27.45 -13.07 -45.79
C ASP A 1049 -27.86 -12.00 -46.80
N ALA A 1050 -27.70 -12.28 -48.10
CA ALA A 1050 -28.01 -11.30 -49.14
C ALA A 1050 -29.49 -10.91 -49.20
N GLU A 1051 -30.40 -11.72 -48.64
CA GLU A 1051 -31.84 -11.42 -48.60
C GLU A 1051 -32.21 -10.43 -47.50
N HIS A 1052 -31.42 -10.36 -46.42
CA HIS A 1052 -31.74 -9.61 -45.20
C HIS A 1052 -30.64 -8.63 -44.74
N CYS A 1053 -29.45 -8.69 -45.32
CA CYS A 1053 -28.30 -7.86 -45.01
C CYS A 1053 -27.84 -7.05 -46.23
N TRP A 1054 -27.40 -5.81 -45.98
CA TRP A 1054 -26.70 -4.99 -46.96
C TRP A 1054 -25.48 -4.33 -46.34
N MET A 1055 -24.40 -4.20 -47.11
CA MET A 1055 -23.20 -3.45 -46.75
C MET A 1055 -22.61 -2.73 -47.97
N SER A 1056 -22.19 -1.49 -47.79
CA SER A 1056 -21.33 -0.77 -48.74
C SER A 1056 -20.25 0.03 -48.02
N ALA A 1057 -19.10 0.18 -48.66
CA ALA A 1057 -17.95 0.92 -48.21
C ALA A 1057 -17.44 1.82 -49.34
N SER A 1058 -17.55 3.14 -49.16
CA SER A 1058 -17.22 4.11 -50.21
C SER A 1058 -16.38 5.27 -49.69
N ILE A 1059 -15.56 5.86 -50.58
CA ILE A 1059 -14.78 7.07 -50.26
C ILE A 1059 -15.57 8.32 -50.63
N MET A 1060 -15.69 9.26 -49.69
CA MET A 1060 -16.51 10.47 -49.82
C MET A 1060 -15.74 11.71 -49.32
N ARG A 1061 -15.98 12.87 -49.94
CA ARG A 1061 -15.52 14.16 -49.40
C ARG A 1061 -16.47 14.63 -48.29
N ARG A 1062 -15.99 15.52 -47.40
CA ARG A 1062 -16.82 16.08 -46.31
C ARG A 1062 -18.14 16.67 -46.81
N SER A 1063 -18.12 17.38 -47.94
CA SER A 1063 -19.33 17.94 -48.56
C SER A 1063 -20.34 16.91 -49.06
N GLY A 1064 -19.90 15.68 -49.34
CA GLY A 1064 -20.74 14.59 -49.84
C GLY A 1064 -21.31 13.68 -48.76
N LEU A 1065 -20.88 13.81 -47.50
CA LEU A 1065 -21.35 12.97 -46.39
C LEU A 1065 -22.80 13.28 -45.97
N GLY A 1066 -23.29 14.50 -46.21
CA GLY A 1066 -24.60 14.95 -45.72
C GLY A 1066 -24.60 15.30 -44.21
N PRO A 1067 -25.78 15.60 -43.63
CA PRO A 1067 -25.94 15.83 -42.19
C PRO A 1067 -25.88 14.50 -41.44
N VAL A 1068 -24.67 14.09 -41.10
CA VAL A 1068 -24.39 12.87 -40.35
C VAL A 1068 -24.25 13.22 -38.86
N LYS A 1069 -25.03 12.56 -38.00
CA LYS A 1069 -24.98 12.75 -36.54
C LYS A 1069 -24.63 11.45 -35.83
N LEU A 1070 -24.11 11.56 -34.61
CA LEU A 1070 -23.83 10.40 -33.76
C LEU A 1070 -25.15 9.63 -33.52
N ALA A 1071 -25.10 8.31 -33.64
CA ALA A 1071 -26.26 7.47 -33.30
C ALA A 1071 -26.53 7.53 -31.78
N PRO A 1072 -27.79 7.63 -31.32
CA PRO A 1072 -28.11 7.44 -29.92
C PRO A 1072 -27.72 6.01 -29.49
N GLU A 1073 -27.18 5.85 -28.28
CA GLU A 1073 -26.66 4.56 -27.74
C GLU A 1073 -27.71 3.45 -27.64
N GLN A 1074 -29.01 3.75 -27.80
CA GLN A 1074 -30.17 2.91 -27.48
C GLN A 1074 -30.51 1.78 -28.48
N LEU A 1075 -29.72 1.55 -29.53
CA LEU A 1075 -30.01 0.51 -30.55
C LEU A 1075 -29.89 -0.96 -30.08
N TYR A 1076 -29.85 -1.20 -28.77
CA TYR A 1076 -29.80 -2.53 -28.15
C TYR A 1076 -30.84 -2.75 -27.04
N GLU A 1077 -31.96 -2.01 -26.99
CA GLU A 1077 -33.07 -2.44 -26.12
C GLU A 1077 -33.55 -3.83 -26.54
N TYR A 1078 -33.65 -4.74 -25.57
CA TYR A 1078 -33.96 -6.15 -25.76
C TYR A 1078 -35.44 -6.37 -25.46
N ASP A 1079 -36.25 -6.52 -26.50
CA ASP A 1079 -37.61 -7.04 -26.35
C ASP A 1079 -37.51 -8.50 -25.89
N GLY A 1080 -38.00 -8.78 -24.68
CA GLY A 1080 -37.79 -10.05 -23.98
C GLY A 1080 -38.58 -11.23 -24.52
N ALA A 1081 -38.96 -11.23 -25.80
CA ALA A 1081 -39.88 -12.20 -26.39
C ALA A 1081 -39.18 -13.44 -26.99
N ASP A 1082 -37.91 -13.34 -27.41
CA ASP A 1082 -37.17 -14.46 -28.01
C ASP A 1082 -36.07 -14.98 -27.07
N THR A 1083 -36.35 -16.09 -26.38
CA THR A 1083 -35.38 -16.84 -25.58
C THR A 1083 -35.32 -18.31 -26.03
N ASP A 1084 -34.95 -18.55 -27.29
CA ASP A 1084 -34.57 -19.89 -27.73
C ASP A 1084 -33.16 -20.21 -27.19
N LEU A 1085 -33.12 -20.66 -25.93
CA LEU A 1085 -31.93 -21.21 -25.27
C LEU A 1085 -31.78 -22.74 -25.50
N ASP A 1086 -32.74 -23.34 -26.19
CA ASP A 1086 -32.92 -24.80 -26.27
C ASP A 1086 -32.26 -25.44 -27.51
N ASP A 1087 -31.88 -24.66 -28.54
CA ASP A 1087 -31.32 -25.19 -29.80
C ASP A 1087 -29.78 -25.33 -29.83
N ASP A 1088 -29.05 -24.90 -28.80
CA ASP A 1088 -27.57 -24.93 -28.75
C ASP A 1088 -27.01 -26.11 -27.91
N GLU A 1089 -27.79 -27.16 -27.61
CA GLU A 1089 -27.32 -28.32 -26.81
C GLU A 1089 -26.21 -29.15 -27.51
N ASP A 1090 -26.16 -29.13 -28.84
CA ASP A 1090 -25.21 -29.94 -29.63
C ASP A 1090 -23.80 -29.31 -29.70
N ASP A 1091 -23.63 -28.00 -29.46
CA ASP A 1091 -22.34 -27.30 -29.54
C ASP A 1091 -21.44 -27.48 -28.28
N LEU A 1092 -21.96 -28.14 -27.24
CA LEU A 1092 -21.24 -28.40 -25.99
C LEU A 1092 -20.30 -29.63 -26.05
N GLU A 1093 -20.34 -30.41 -27.13
CA GLU A 1093 -19.43 -31.56 -27.29
C GLU A 1093 -18.00 -31.15 -27.67
N GLU A 1094 -17.79 -29.98 -28.29
CA GLU A 1094 -16.47 -29.53 -28.76
C GLU A 1094 -15.57 -28.92 -27.66
N GLU A 1095 -16.10 -28.51 -26.50
CA GLU A 1095 -15.27 -27.95 -25.39
C GLU A 1095 -14.33 -28.99 -24.73
N ASN A 1096 -14.37 -30.28 -25.11
CA ASN A 1096 -13.54 -31.35 -24.54
C ASN A 1096 -12.52 -31.99 -25.50
N GLU A 1097 -12.39 -31.51 -26.75
CA GLU A 1097 -11.27 -31.92 -27.60
C GLU A 1097 -10.10 -30.92 -27.47
N PRO A 1098 -8.85 -31.39 -27.28
CA PRO A 1098 -7.70 -30.51 -27.18
C PRO A 1098 -7.37 -29.96 -28.56
N ASP A 1099 -7.81 -28.73 -28.81
CA ASP A 1099 -7.43 -28.00 -30.01
C ASP A 1099 -5.93 -27.62 -29.92
N GLY A 1100 -5.14 -28.17 -30.85
CA GLY A 1100 -3.81 -27.76 -31.29
C GLY A 1100 -2.77 -27.26 -30.27
N GLU A 1101 -1.80 -28.12 -29.94
CA GLU A 1101 -0.57 -27.76 -29.21
C GLU A 1101 0.24 -26.63 -29.90
N ILE A 1102 0.43 -25.51 -29.21
CA ILE A 1102 1.53 -24.56 -29.48
C ILE A 1102 2.77 -25.07 -28.73
N TYR A 1103 3.77 -25.52 -29.48
CA TYR A 1103 5.07 -25.98 -28.96
C TYR A 1103 5.93 -24.81 -28.45
N VAL A 1104 6.25 -24.80 -27.15
CA VAL A 1104 7.53 -24.28 -26.64
C VAL A 1104 8.15 -25.33 -25.73
N SER A 1105 9.37 -25.72 -26.07
CA SER A 1105 10.17 -26.83 -25.53
C SER A 1105 10.75 -26.54 -24.14
N LEU A 1106 10.62 -27.46 -23.18
CA LEU A 1106 11.76 -28.14 -22.50
C LEU A 1106 11.30 -29.17 -21.42
N ARG A 1107 12.04 -30.31 -21.44
CA ARG A 1107 12.17 -31.50 -20.55
C ARG A 1107 12.05 -31.19 -19.02
N GLU A 1108 11.72 -32.09 -18.07
CA GLU A 1108 11.75 -33.56 -17.94
C GLU A 1108 11.05 -34.03 -16.63
N TYR A 1109 10.78 -35.34 -16.50
CA TYR A 1109 10.37 -36.18 -15.33
C TYR A 1109 8.89 -36.55 -15.03
N ARG A 1110 8.51 -37.71 -15.61
CA ARG A 1110 7.90 -38.95 -15.03
C ARG A 1110 6.62 -38.90 -14.14
N SER A 1111 5.57 -39.54 -14.69
CA SER A 1111 4.88 -40.79 -14.21
C SER A 1111 3.76 -40.53 -13.17
N LEU A 1112 2.48 -40.95 -13.28
CA LEU A 1112 1.81 -42.18 -13.73
C LEU A 1112 0.32 -41.91 -14.09
N LYS A 1113 -0.21 -42.67 -15.07
CA LYS A 1113 -1.51 -43.42 -15.16
C LYS A 1113 -2.73 -42.92 -14.33
N THR A 1114 -4.01 -42.91 -14.74
CA THR A 1114 -4.90 -43.61 -15.72
C THR A 1114 -6.34 -43.12 -15.32
N GLY A 1115 -7.42 -43.06 -16.10
CA GLY A 1115 -7.83 -43.50 -17.45
C GLY A 1115 -9.22 -42.87 -17.77
N THR A 1116 -9.52 -42.61 -19.06
CA THR A 1116 -10.46 -43.36 -19.96
C THR A 1116 -11.95 -43.32 -19.55
N SER A 1117 -12.94 -42.99 -20.39
CA SER A 1117 -13.04 -43.17 -21.86
C SER A 1117 -14.26 -42.44 -22.48
N LYS A 1118 -14.17 -42.09 -23.76
CA LYS A 1118 -15.24 -42.34 -24.76
C LYS A 1118 -14.69 -43.29 -25.85
N SER A 1119 -15.61 -44.02 -26.47
CA SER A 1119 -15.48 -45.29 -27.18
C SER A 1119 -15.29 -45.16 -28.70
N ALA A 1120 -14.43 -46.00 -29.32
CA ALA A 1120 -14.54 -46.45 -30.71
C ALA A 1120 -13.57 -47.62 -31.06
N SER A 1121 -14.13 -48.65 -31.71
CA SER A 1121 -13.59 -49.68 -32.63
C SER A 1121 -12.27 -50.42 -32.32
N GLU A 1122 -12.39 -51.72 -32.01
CA GLU A 1122 -11.32 -52.66 -31.69
C GLU A 1122 -10.54 -53.17 -32.92
N VAL A 1123 -9.21 -53.00 -32.90
CA VAL A 1123 -8.26 -53.83 -33.66
C VAL A 1123 -7.50 -54.69 -32.65
N VAL A 1124 -7.67 -56.02 -32.75
CA VAL A 1124 -7.12 -57.00 -31.81
C VAL A 1124 -5.58 -57.03 -31.87
N LYS A 1125 -4.92 -56.80 -30.73
CA LYS A 1125 -3.45 -56.83 -30.59
C LYS A 1125 -2.93 -58.28 -30.45
N PRO A 1126 -1.83 -58.66 -31.13
CA PRO A 1126 -1.05 -59.86 -30.78
C PRO A 1126 -0.35 -59.68 -29.42
N ALA A 1127 -0.24 -60.75 -28.63
CA ALA A 1127 0.40 -60.71 -27.32
C ALA A 1127 1.91 -60.45 -27.43
N GLY A 1128 2.39 -59.34 -26.85
CA GLY A 1128 3.82 -59.00 -26.75
C GLY A 1128 4.26 -57.69 -27.43
N ALA A 1129 3.42 -57.05 -28.24
CA ALA A 1129 3.77 -55.82 -28.96
C ALA A 1129 3.64 -54.55 -28.10
N GLY A 1130 4.65 -53.68 -28.13
CA GLY A 1130 4.70 -52.40 -27.40
C GLY A 1130 3.74 -51.32 -27.95
N LYS A 1131 3.82 -50.10 -27.40
CA LYS A 1131 3.08 -48.93 -27.93
C LYS A 1131 3.83 -48.42 -29.17
N LEU A 1132 3.31 -48.73 -30.36
CA LEU A 1132 3.77 -48.19 -31.65
C LEU A 1132 3.97 -46.67 -31.56
N ARG A 1133 5.17 -46.20 -31.90
CA ARG A 1133 5.50 -44.76 -31.98
C ARG A 1133 4.68 -44.08 -33.08
N SER A 1134 4.46 -42.77 -32.97
CA SER A 1134 3.64 -42.05 -33.94
C SER A 1134 4.33 -41.93 -35.30
N ALA A 1135 3.57 -41.69 -36.37
CA ALA A 1135 4.13 -41.43 -37.70
C ALA A 1135 5.07 -40.22 -37.70
N VAL A 1136 4.80 -39.24 -36.83
CA VAL A 1136 5.60 -38.03 -36.67
C VAL A 1136 6.95 -38.36 -36.04
N ASP A 1137 6.96 -39.23 -35.02
CA ASP A 1137 8.20 -39.69 -34.39
C ASP A 1137 9.08 -40.43 -35.39
N ALA A 1138 8.48 -41.35 -36.16
CA ALA A 1138 9.15 -42.09 -37.23
C ALA A 1138 9.76 -41.14 -38.28
N MET A 1139 8.98 -40.18 -38.75
CA MET A 1139 9.41 -39.18 -39.73
C MET A 1139 10.57 -38.31 -39.21
N ASN A 1140 10.46 -37.81 -37.97
CA ASN A 1140 11.50 -36.99 -37.35
C ASN A 1140 12.78 -37.79 -37.13
N ARG A 1141 12.67 -39.07 -36.75
CA ARG A 1141 13.84 -39.92 -36.60
C ARG A 1141 14.55 -40.14 -37.93
N ILE A 1142 13.81 -40.42 -39.01
CA ILE A 1142 14.41 -40.59 -40.34
C ILE A 1142 15.06 -39.29 -40.84
N ARG A 1143 14.47 -38.11 -40.55
CA ARG A 1143 14.99 -36.82 -41.04
C ARG A 1143 16.21 -36.30 -40.29
N TRP A 1144 16.28 -36.55 -38.99
CA TRP A 1144 17.24 -35.86 -38.11
C TRP A 1144 18.30 -36.79 -37.50
N ASP A 1145 18.18 -38.11 -37.67
CA ASP A 1145 19.17 -39.07 -37.19
C ASP A 1145 20.31 -39.23 -38.22
N SER A 1146 21.55 -38.93 -37.81
CA SER A 1146 22.72 -38.94 -38.71
C SER A 1146 23.07 -40.32 -39.27
N GLY A 1147 22.51 -41.39 -38.70
CA GLY A 1147 22.67 -42.77 -39.19
C GLY A 1147 21.64 -43.21 -40.23
N MET A 1148 20.69 -42.34 -40.63
CA MET A 1148 19.67 -42.64 -41.62
C MET A 1148 19.68 -41.58 -42.74
N ASP A 1149 19.63 -42.01 -43.99
CA ASP A 1149 19.52 -41.11 -45.14
C ASP A 1149 18.05 -40.89 -45.48
N SER A 1150 17.53 -39.67 -45.27
CA SER A 1150 16.11 -39.35 -45.51
C SER A 1150 15.69 -39.53 -46.97
N SER A 1151 16.64 -39.42 -47.90
CA SER A 1151 16.38 -39.57 -49.34
C SER A 1151 16.09 -41.01 -49.75
N ASP A 1152 16.50 -41.97 -48.92
CA ASP A 1152 16.23 -43.41 -49.07
C ASP A 1152 14.85 -43.84 -48.54
N TYR A 1153 13.94 -42.90 -48.20
CA TYR A 1153 12.61 -43.24 -47.68
C TYR A 1153 11.44 -42.69 -48.50
N LEU A 1154 10.37 -43.48 -48.55
CA LEU A 1154 9.04 -43.16 -49.09
C LEU A 1154 8.02 -43.11 -47.95
N VAL A 1155 7.05 -42.21 -48.08
CA VAL A 1155 5.90 -42.07 -47.18
C VAL A 1155 4.68 -42.57 -47.93
N GLY A 1156 4.07 -43.64 -47.43
CA GLY A 1156 2.76 -44.12 -47.85
C GLY A 1156 1.67 -43.36 -47.10
N TYR A 1157 0.76 -42.71 -47.82
CA TYR A 1157 -0.34 -41.93 -47.23
C TYR A 1157 -1.67 -42.23 -47.93
N GLU A 1158 -2.77 -41.93 -47.23
CA GLU A 1158 -4.12 -42.07 -47.76
C GLU A 1158 -4.59 -40.77 -48.43
N ASP A 1159 -4.67 -40.78 -49.75
CA ASP A 1159 -5.19 -39.67 -50.55
C ASP A 1159 -6.72 -39.60 -50.49
N ARG A 1160 -7.29 -38.39 -50.56
CA ARG A 1160 -8.74 -38.17 -50.42
C ARG A 1160 -9.56 -38.82 -51.56
N PHE A 1161 -8.96 -39.04 -52.73
CA PHE A 1161 -9.67 -39.51 -53.92
C PHE A 1161 -9.05 -40.77 -54.54
N LEU A 1162 -7.73 -40.97 -54.38
CA LEU A 1162 -6.97 -42.03 -55.07
C LEU A 1162 -6.51 -43.19 -54.17
N GLY A 1163 -6.90 -43.21 -52.89
CA GLY A 1163 -6.52 -44.25 -51.93
C GLY A 1163 -5.04 -44.16 -51.52
N ALA A 1164 -4.41 -45.31 -51.21
CA ALA A 1164 -3.02 -45.33 -50.73
C ALA A 1164 -2.02 -44.93 -51.84
N GLN A 1165 -1.26 -43.86 -51.62
CA GLN A 1165 -0.24 -43.32 -52.52
C GLN A 1165 1.12 -43.27 -51.81
N GLU A 1166 2.23 -43.32 -52.57
CA GLU A 1166 3.60 -43.20 -52.04
C GLU A 1166 4.26 -41.92 -52.58
N LYS A 1167 4.92 -41.13 -51.72
CA LYS A 1167 5.75 -39.97 -52.11
C LYS A 1167 7.11 -40.03 -51.42
N ALA A 1168 8.16 -39.48 -52.03
CA ALA A 1168 9.47 -39.35 -51.39
C ALA A 1168 9.38 -38.51 -50.12
N LEU A 1169 10.06 -38.94 -49.05
CA LEU A 1169 10.02 -38.27 -47.75
C LEU A 1169 10.58 -36.84 -47.81
N ASP A 1170 11.56 -36.58 -48.65
CA ASP A 1170 12.11 -35.23 -48.87
C ASP A 1170 11.08 -34.27 -49.51
N ASN A 1171 10.13 -34.81 -50.27
CA ASN A 1171 9.06 -34.05 -50.90
C ASN A 1171 7.81 -33.92 -49.99
N TRP A 1172 7.89 -34.37 -48.73
CA TRP A 1172 6.81 -34.25 -47.75
C TRP A 1172 6.84 -32.87 -47.06
N ARG A 1173 5.84 -32.03 -47.35
CA ARG A 1173 5.71 -30.67 -46.81
C ARG A 1173 4.89 -30.69 -45.52
N THR A 1174 5.30 -29.92 -44.52
CA THR A 1174 4.67 -29.85 -43.19
C THR A 1174 3.90 -28.55 -42.93
N GLU A 1175 3.94 -27.59 -43.85
CA GLU A 1175 3.25 -26.29 -43.73
C GLU A 1175 1.80 -26.39 -44.25
N GLN A 1176 0.84 -25.89 -43.46
CA GLN A 1176 -0.60 -26.01 -43.75
C GLN A 1176 -1.09 -25.09 -44.89
N THR A 1177 -0.27 -24.16 -45.36
CA THR A 1177 -0.60 -23.18 -46.41
C THR A 1177 -0.15 -23.60 -47.80
N ASP A 1178 0.46 -24.77 -47.94
CA ASP A 1178 0.93 -25.33 -49.22
C ASP A 1178 -0.24 -26.04 -49.94
N GLU A 1179 -0.37 -25.85 -51.25
CA GLU A 1179 -1.46 -26.44 -52.07
C GLU A 1179 -1.38 -27.98 -52.11
N GLU A 1180 -0.21 -28.57 -51.84
CA GLU A 1180 0.01 -30.03 -51.75
C GLU A 1180 0.06 -30.57 -50.30
N PHE A 1181 -0.46 -29.82 -49.31
CA PHE A 1181 -0.41 -30.24 -47.90
C PHE A 1181 -1.26 -31.49 -47.62
N ILE A 1182 -0.61 -32.56 -47.13
CA ILE A 1182 -1.28 -33.79 -46.69
C ILE A 1182 -1.19 -33.88 -45.16
N PRO A 1183 -2.33 -33.90 -44.44
CA PRO A 1183 -2.34 -34.04 -42.99
C PRO A 1183 -1.61 -35.31 -42.51
N GLN A 1184 -0.76 -35.17 -41.50
CA GLN A 1184 0.10 -36.25 -41.00
C GLN A 1184 -0.68 -37.45 -40.43
N HIS A 1185 -1.92 -37.24 -39.98
CA HIS A 1185 -2.80 -38.34 -39.56
C HIS A 1185 -3.20 -39.27 -40.73
N ARG A 1186 -2.88 -38.93 -41.98
CA ARG A 1186 -3.12 -39.78 -43.16
C ARG A 1186 -1.92 -40.63 -43.56
N ILE A 1187 -0.79 -40.54 -42.86
CA ILE A 1187 0.36 -41.40 -43.10
C ILE A 1187 0.03 -42.82 -42.64
N LEU A 1188 0.19 -43.78 -43.56
CA LEU A 1188 -0.04 -45.19 -43.36
C LEU A 1188 1.26 -45.94 -42.99
N TYR A 1189 2.35 -45.70 -43.72
CA TYR A 1189 3.63 -46.37 -43.50
C TYR A 1189 4.85 -45.57 -44.03
N PHE A 1190 6.05 -45.95 -43.56
CA PHE A 1190 7.34 -45.52 -44.12
C PHE A 1190 8.07 -46.73 -44.70
N LYS A 1191 8.61 -46.58 -45.90
CA LYS A 1191 9.25 -47.66 -46.65
C LYS A 1191 10.62 -47.21 -47.15
N ARG A 1192 11.63 -48.04 -46.96
CA ARG A 1192 12.98 -47.76 -47.43
C ARG A 1192 13.11 -48.13 -48.91
N LYS A 1193 13.68 -47.25 -49.73
CA LYS A 1193 13.78 -47.40 -51.19
C LYS A 1193 14.82 -48.45 -51.59
N SER A 1194 15.93 -48.51 -50.86
CA SER A 1194 17.07 -49.39 -51.16
C SER A 1194 16.73 -50.89 -51.13
N ASP A 1195 15.85 -51.33 -50.24
CA ASP A 1195 15.45 -52.74 -50.11
C ASP A 1195 13.93 -52.98 -50.12
N GLY A 1196 13.13 -51.92 -50.23
CA GLY A 1196 11.68 -51.99 -50.32
C GLY A 1196 10.97 -52.37 -49.01
N VAL A 1197 11.71 -52.44 -47.89
CA VAL A 1197 11.18 -52.88 -46.60
C VAL A 1197 10.37 -51.77 -45.95
N ILE A 1198 9.17 -52.11 -45.47
CA ILE A 1198 8.35 -51.21 -44.65
C ILE A 1198 8.94 -51.18 -43.25
N VAL A 1199 9.49 -50.03 -42.88
CA VAL A 1199 10.20 -49.85 -41.61
C VAL A 1199 9.29 -49.39 -40.49
N TRP A 1200 8.14 -48.80 -40.82
CA TRP A 1200 7.10 -48.40 -39.88
C TRP A 1200 5.73 -48.47 -40.57
N ASP A 1201 4.72 -49.11 -39.98
CA ASP A 1201 3.36 -49.24 -40.53
C ASP A 1201 2.31 -49.15 -39.42
N ARG A 1202 1.35 -48.24 -39.60
CA ARG A 1202 0.26 -48.02 -38.66
C ARG A 1202 -0.70 -49.21 -38.58
N ARG A 1203 -1.01 -49.89 -39.69
CA ARG A 1203 -2.04 -50.93 -39.75
C ARG A 1203 -1.51 -52.28 -39.27
N THR A 1204 -0.31 -52.66 -39.71
CA THR A 1204 0.34 -53.91 -39.30
C THR A 1204 1.14 -53.78 -38.00
N ARG A 1205 1.24 -52.55 -37.46
CA ARG A 1205 2.01 -52.19 -36.26
C ARG A 1205 3.51 -52.51 -36.37
N VAL A 1206 4.08 -52.58 -37.57
CA VAL A 1206 5.54 -52.73 -37.73
C VAL A 1206 6.22 -51.44 -37.32
N ASP A 1207 7.29 -51.50 -36.53
CA ASP A 1207 8.19 -50.37 -36.24
C ASP A 1207 9.59 -50.89 -35.95
N THR A 1208 10.37 -50.99 -37.01
CA THR A 1208 11.81 -51.33 -36.99
C THR A 1208 12.69 -50.10 -36.78
N ILE A 1209 12.12 -48.88 -36.85
CA ILE A 1209 12.85 -47.62 -36.63
C ILE A 1209 13.17 -47.46 -35.14
N PHE A 1210 12.22 -47.77 -34.27
CA PHE A 1210 12.39 -47.74 -32.82
C PHE A 1210 12.35 -49.12 -32.16
N GLY A 1211 12.07 -50.18 -32.93
CA GLY A 1211 11.89 -51.53 -32.41
C GLY A 1211 10.66 -51.68 -31.50
N SER A 1212 9.66 -50.81 -31.66
CA SER A 1212 8.50 -50.69 -30.75
C SER A 1212 7.22 -51.37 -31.24
N GLY A 1213 7.27 -51.92 -32.47
CA GLY A 1213 6.15 -52.47 -33.22
C GLY A 1213 5.91 -53.95 -33.02
#